data_AF-A0A4Q1BCB5-F1
#
_entry.id   AF-A0A4Q1BCB5-F1
#
_cell.length_a   1.000
_cell.length_b   1.000
_cell.length_c   1.000
_cell.angle_alpha   90.00
_cell.angle_beta   90.00
_cell.angle_gamma   90.00
#
_symmetry.space_group_name_H-M   'P 1'
#
loop_
_entity.id
_entity.type
_entity.pdbx_description
1 polymer ?
#
loop_
_entity_poly.entity_id
_entity_poly.type
_entity_poly.pdbx_seq_one_letter_code
_entity_poly.pdbx_strand_id
1 'polypeptide(L)'
;MTGFTDADIQCVNNIRVLAADVVAKANSGHPGAPMGMAPVAHVLWTKFLKFNSKNSGWWNRDRFVLSNGHACALQYIMLHLCGYKLSMDDLKSFRQLGSITPGHPEAHMTDGIEVTTGPLGQGICNAVGMAIAQAHLAAVFNKDGFPIVDNKIYAFLGDGCLQEGVSSEAMSLAGHLQLGNLIAVYDNNKITIDGDTAVSFTEDVEARVKSYGWNVLHVENGDSDFAAIEAAIAEAKASVSAPTLINLKTIIGFGSKQQGTHGVHGSPLKADDIAHLKKTFGFDPEAKFQILQSTTDLYKAVIDKGAKAEAEWNELLEKYKQQYPKEASELVRRFEGRLPDGWEKALPTYSPSDPAVASRKLSETVLTKLAAALPELIGGSADLTGSNLTRWKDAEDFQPPSTGLGSYAGRYFRFGVREHGMVAICNGLAAYGGVIPFNATFLNFVSYAAGAVRLAALSHFRMICVATHDSIGLGEDGPTHQPVETAAWLRAMPNLAFWRPADGNETSAAYTVALLSTGTPSVMALSRQNLPQLEGSTIQKATKGAYVLEEVENADLTIVSTGSEVGLCVAAIQKLKSKGLKVRMVSMPCVDVFLAQDKAYKLSVLPSGNPVLSVEAYSTYGWGNVSHEHFGLKAWGASGPYDQVYEKFGLTPDGIAERAEKVAAFYKNRGEYAARRRVGIHHLSDQVIRFDTGDVQEISFTTYDTCLVGYAAVDAICDYYTHLDRRPVKAEVEPGYLLAQLPGEAPQTGQPFPSIARDFQRLILPGITHWQHPSFFAYFPAISTFESMLGDLYAASVSNPGFNWVCSPACTELEQVVMDWMAKILGLHPSFHIGSGKGGGIISGTASEAAFTAAMAARERALRYLSDEKWSQKLVMYGSTQTHSIAAKAARLLGLRFRAVHVTAADGYALRGDALREAIEADVATDLVPFFVVATIGTTSTGAVDHIADIGQVLNSYPTAFLHVDAAWAGMAYALPEYRAKLRLDEVNTYAHSFCANAHKWGLVGFDYSLFYIRDRKDLTEALDVTPAFLRSKEGDSGIVIDYRNWQLALGRRFRNVKLWFVLRSYGVDGLQKHLRSGIHHCRKLADRIRSSKDFKLVAEPSLSLLVFRLQPQGYEGGEDDDLNRLNKTLHERLMARSDVFLTRTVIKTEEGEMTCIRFAMGGLKTTLECVNATWDVVEQEGAAVFAKDE
;
A
#
# COMPACT_ATOMS: atom_id res chain seq x y z
N MET A 1 -7.55 57.39 -11.13
CA MET A 1 -8.10 56.05 -11.41
C MET A 1 -8.20 55.92 -12.91
N THR A 2 -7.23 55.27 -13.54
CA THR A 2 -7.34 54.84 -14.93
C THR A 2 -8.23 53.60 -14.94
N GLY A 3 -9.36 53.65 -15.63
CA GLY A 3 -10.28 52.50 -15.74
C GLY A 3 -9.59 51.26 -16.32
N PHE A 4 -10.24 50.10 -16.18
CA PHE A 4 -9.79 48.86 -16.81
C PHE A 4 -9.69 49.05 -18.33
N THR A 5 -8.60 48.56 -18.89
CA THR A 5 -8.26 48.68 -20.31
C THR A 5 -8.45 47.35 -21.01
N ASP A 6 -8.37 47.36 -22.34
CA ASP A 6 -8.34 46.12 -23.13
C ASP A 6 -7.17 45.20 -22.73
N ALA A 7 -6.08 45.75 -22.19
CA ALA A 7 -4.96 44.97 -21.67
C ALA A 7 -5.33 44.18 -20.40
N ASP A 8 -6.17 44.72 -19.51
CA ASP A 8 -6.65 44.01 -18.32
C ASP A 8 -7.56 42.82 -18.73
N ILE A 9 -8.43 43.02 -19.72
CA ILE A 9 -9.27 41.96 -20.29
C ILE A 9 -8.39 40.86 -20.92
N GLN A 10 -7.36 41.26 -21.68
CA GLN A 10 -6.40 40.33 -22.26
C GLN A 10 -5.64 39.53 -21.19
N CYS A 11 -5.24 40.15 -20.08
CA CYS A 11 -4.60 39.46 -18.95
C CYS A 11 -5.51 38.38 -18.35
N VAL A 12 -6.78 38.72 -18.06
CA VAL A 12 -7.75 37.75 -17.52
C VAL A 12 -7.97 36.59 -18.47
N ASN A 13 -8.15 36.88 -19.75
CA ASN A 13 -8.31 35.85 -20.77
C ASN A 13 -7.06 34.98 -20.89
N ASN A 14 -5.87 35.57 -20.74
CA ASN A 14 -4.61 34.83 -20.74
C ASN A 14 -4.49 33.89 -19.53
N ILE A 15 -4.91 34.32 -18.33
CA ILE A 15 -5.01 33.48 -17.13
C ILE A 15 -5.95 32.30 -17.36
N ARG A 16 -7.16 32.54 -17.93
CA ARG A 16 -8.15 31.49 -18.23
C ARG A 16 -7.59 30.44 -19.20
N VAL A 17 -7.01 30.89 -20.31
CA VAL A 17 -6.42 30.00 -21.33
C VAL A 17 -5.24 29.22 -20.75
N LEU A 18 -4.39 29.87 -19.96
CA LEU A 18 -3.25 29.21 -19.33
C LEU A 18 -3.70 28.18 -18.29
N ALA A 19 -4.75 28.45 -17.52
CA ALA A 19 -5.33 27.47 -16.59
C ALA A 19 -5.81 26.20 -17.32
N ALA A 20 -6.48 26.37 -18.46
CA ALA A 20 -6.88 25.25 -19.30
C ALA A 20 -5.67 24.47 -19.84
N ASP A 21 -4.63 25.16 -20.34
CA ASP A 21 -3.40 24.52 -20.86
C ASP A 21 -2.60 23.78 -19.78
N VAL A 22 -2.44 24.37 -18.59
CA VAL A 22 -1.73 23.78 -17.44
C VAL A 22 -2.39 22.47 -17.02
N VAL A 23 -3.71 22.48 -16.83
CA VAL A 23 -4.48 21.29 -16.43
C VAL A 23 -4.48 20.24 -17.56
N ALA A 24 -4.62 20.66 -18.81
CA ALA A 24 -4.61 19.77 -19.96
C ALA A 24 -3.26 19.07 -20.15
N LYS A 25 -2.15 19.79 -19.96
CA LYS A 25 -0.79 19.23 -20.06
C LYS A 25 -0.54 18.15 -19.02
N ALA A 26 -1.03 18.35 -17.79
CA ALA A 26 -0.96 17.36 -16.73
C ALA A 26 -1.95 16.19 -16.93
N ASN A 27 -2.96 16.36 -17.80
CA ASN A 27 -4.13 15.50 -17.91
C ASN A 27 -4.78 15.20 -16.55
N SER A 28 -4.69 16.16 -15.63
CA SER A 28 -5.13 16.08 -14.24
C SER A 28 -5.26 17.49 -13.66
N GLY A 29 -6.31 17.76 -12.89
CA GLY A 29 -6.50 19.03 -12.18
C GLY A 29 -7.85 19.70 -12.45
N HIS A 30 -7.99 20.92 -11.95
CA HIS A 30 -9.27 21.62 -11.81
C HIS A 30 -9.24 22.93 -12.62
N PRO A 31 -9.83 22.99 -13.82
CA PRO A 31 -9.84 24.22 -14.62
C PRO A 31 -10.98 25.17 -14.24
N GLY A 32 -12.07 24.66 -13.68
CA GLY A 32 -13.32 25.40 -13.44
C GLY A 32 -13.16 26.68 -12.61
N ALA A 33 -12.79 26.53 -11.34
CA ALA A 33 -12.62 27.67 -10.43
C ALA A 33 -11.48 28.62 -10.88
N PRO A 34 -10.31 28.14 -11.37
CA PRO A 34 -9.31 29.04 -11.96
C PRO A 34 -9.83 29.94 -13.06
N MET A 35 -10.72 29.43 -13.92
CA MET A 35 -11.30 30.22 -15.01
C MET A 35 -12.36 31.21 -14.53
N GLY A 36 -13.22 30.80 -13.58
CA GLY A 36 -14.25 31.67 -12.99
C GLY A 36 -13.65 32.80 -12.15
N MET A 37 -12.62 32.50 -11.35
CA MET A 37 -11.99 33.46 -10.43
C MET A 37 -10.84 34.29 -11.06
N ALA A 38 -10.52 34.10 -12.35
CA ALA A 38 -9.46 34.85 -13.03
C ALA A 38 -9.63 36.39 -12.94
N PRO A 39 -10.85 36.98 -13.11
CA PRO A 39 -11.04 38.42 -12.98
C PRO A 39 -10.71 38.95 -11.58
N VAL A 40 -11.24 38.31 -10.54
CA VAL A 40 -10.98 38.76 -9.16
C VAL A 40 -9.53 38.57 -8.74
N ALA A 41 -8.87 37.50 -9.20
CA ALA A 41 -7.44 37.32 -8.98
C ALA A 41 -6.62 38.43 -9.65
N HIS A 42 -6.94 38.77 -10.90
CA HIS A 42 -6.26 39.86 -11.61
C HIS A 42 -6.44 41.21 -10.92
N VAL A 43 -7.67 41.58 -10.56
CA VAL A 43 -7.94 42.86 -9.87
C VAL A 43 -7.22 42.92 -8.53
N LEU A 44 -7.31 41.85 -7.72
CA LEU A 44 -6.66 41.78 -6.41
C LEU A 44 -5.14 41.97 -6.52
N TRP A 45 -4.47 41.20 -7.37
CA TRP A 45 -3.02 41.17 -7.46
C TRP A 45 -2.40 42.40 -8.12
N THR A 46 -3.10 43.03 -9.08
CA THR A 46 -2.57 44.19 -9.79
C THR A 46 -2.81 45.51 -9.04
N LYS A 47 -3.97 45.65 -8.39
CA LYS A 47 -4.37 46.91 -7.75
C LYS A 47 -4.10 46.94 -6.25
N PHE A 48 -4.40 45.86 -5.53
CA PHE A 48 -4.55 45.90 -4.08
C PHE A 48 -3.42 45.21 -3.31
N LEU A 49 -2.96 44.04 -3.77
CA LEU A 49 -2.00 43.22 -3.05
C LEU A 49 -0.61 43.89 -3.02
N LYS A 50 -0.09 44.11 -1.82
CA LYS A 50 1.27 44.62 -1.59
C LYS A 50 2.23 43.45 -1.38
N PHE A 51 3.06 43.12 -2.37
CA PHE A 51 4.03 42.02 -2.29
C PHE A 51 5.30 42.33 -3.08
N ASN A 52 6.40 41.62 -2.80
CA ASN A 52 7.58 41.60 -3.66
C ASN A 52 7.95 40.17 -4.01
N SER A 53 7.86 39.81 -5.28
CA SER A 53 8.17 38.46 -5.76
C SER A 53 9.66 38.09 -5.70
N LYS A 54 10.55 39.08 -5.54
CA LYS A 54 11.98 38.83 -5.27
C LYS A 54 12.28 38.62 -3.79
N ASN A 55 11.35 38.97 -2.91
CA ASN A 55 11.42 38.68 -1.49
C ASN A 55 10.05 38.21 -0.96
N SER A 56 9.70 36.96 -1.23
CA SER A 56 8.50 36.31 -0.66
C SER A 56 8.53 36.25 0.86
N GLY A 57 9.69 36.46 1.50
CA GLY A 57 9.86 36.55 2.96
C GLY A 57 9.55 37.93 3.54
N TRP A 58 9.21 38.94 2.74
CA TRP A 58 8.85 40.26 3.26
C TRP A 58 7.65 40.17 4.21
N TRP A 59 7.89 40.37 5.49
CA TRP A 59 6.96 40.11 6.58
C TRP A 59 5.75 41.07 6.67
N ASN A 60 5.76 42.21 5.98
CA ASN A 60 4.67 43.20 5.93
C ASN A 60 4.06 43.26 4.52
N ARG A 61 4.26 42.20 3.72
CA ARG A 61 3.47 41.96 2.52
C ARG A 61 2.03 41.61 2.92
N ASP A 62 1.09 41.93 2.05
CA ASP A 62 -0.24 41.36 2.10
C ASP A 62 -0.15 39.85 1.83
N ARG A 63 -0.93 39.06 2.58
CA ARG A 63 -0.95 37.60 2.43
C ARG A 63 -2.15 37.16 1.62
N PHE A 64 -1.94 36.17 0.77
CA PHE A 64 -3.00 35.54 -0.02
C PHE A 64 -3.09 34.06 0.29
N VAL A 65 -4.29 33.60 0.65
CA VAL A 65 -4.60 32.19 0.94
C VAL A 65 -5.67 31.68 -0.01
N LEU A 66 -5.37 30.62 -0.75
CA LEU A 66 -6.33 29.92 -1.59
C LEU A 66 -6.95 28.76 -0.80
N SER A 67 -8.03 29.00 -0.06
CA SER A 67 -8.70 27.97 0.76
C SER A 67 -9.34 26.88 -0.08
N ASN A 68 -9.89 27.23 -1.25
CA ASN A 68 -10.29 26.29 -2.30
C ASN A 68 -9.06 25.78 -3.08
N GLY A 69 -8.11 25.15 -2.38
CA GLY A 69 -6.78 24.80 -2.89
C GLY A 69 -6.75 23.93 -4.14
N HIS A 70 -7.86 23.27 -4.49
CA HIS A 70 -7.99 22.56 -5.76
C HIS A 70 -7.82 23.48 -6.98
N ALA A 71 -8.13 24.78 -6.83
CA ALA A 71 -7.93 25.84 -7.82
C ALA A 71 -6.47 26.33 -7.93
N CYS A 72 -5.48 25.59 -7.39
CA CYS A 72 -4.08 25.99 -7.33
C CYS A 72 -3.44 26.39 -8.66
N ALA A 73 -3.94 25.89 -9.80
CA ALA A 73 -3.49 26.35 -11.11
C ALA A 73 -3.60 27.89 -11.24
N LEU A 74 -4.66 28.49 -10.70
CA LEU A 74 -4.81 29.95 -10.65
C LEU A 74 -3.68 30.60 -9.85
N GLN A 75 -3.43 30.12 -8.63
CA GLN A 75 -2.41 30.71 -7.77
C GLN A 75 -1.01 30.56 -8.39
N TYR A 76 -0.67 29.40 -8.95
CA TYR A 76 0.62 29.21 -9.61
C TYR A 76 0.79 30.10 -10.84
N ILE A 77 -0.28 30.29 -11.63
CA ILE A 77 -0.28 31.23 -12.76
C ILE A 77 -0.04 32.66 -12.26
N MET A 78 -0.74 33.09 -11.21
CA MET A 78 -0.55 34.43 -10.64
C MET A 78 0.86 34.62 -10.11
N LEU A 79 1.42 33.63 -9.41
CA LEU A 79 2.81 33.65 -8.92
C LEU A 79 3.81 33.75 -10.09
N HIS A 80 3.62 32.96 -11.15
CA HIS A 80 4.44 33.01 -12.35
C HIS A 80 4.40 34.38 -13.02
N LEU A 81 3.20 34.89 -13.31
CA LEU A 81 3.00 36.20 -13.95
C LEU A 81 3.60 37.33 -13.10
N CYS A 82 3.45 37.25 -11.78
CA CYS A 82 4.01 38.22 -10.85
C CYS A 82 5.50 38.00 -10.55
N GLY A 83 6.20 37.10 -11.25
CA GLY A 83 7.66 36.99 -11.22
C GLY A 83 8.26 36.34 -9.97
N TYR A 84 7.47 35.53 -9.25
CA TYR A 84 7.96 34.66 -8.16
C TYR A 84 8.92 33.60 -8.72
N LYS A 85 9.53 32.79 -7.85
CA LYS A 85 10.41 31.69 -8.27
C LYS A 85 9.61 30.50 -8.82
N LEU A 86 8.79 30.75 -9.84
CA LEU A 86 7.93 29.79 -10.52
C LEU A 86 7.97 30.11 -12.03
N SER A 87 8.61 29.23 -12.79
CA SER A 87 8.80 29.39 -14.23
C SER A 87 7.63 28.83 -15.04
N MET A 88 7.61 29.12 -16.34
CA MET A 88 6.65 28.49 -17.25
C MET A 88 6.87 26.97 -17.34
N ASP A 89 8.09 26.50 -17.16
CA ASP A 89 8.39 25.06 -17.18
C ASP A 89 7.89 24.36 -15.91
N ASP A 90 7.88 25.05 -14.77
CA ASP A 90 7.19 24.58 -13.56
C ASP A 90 5.68 24.43 -13.82
N LEU A 91 5.04 25.44 -14.42
CA LEU A 91 3.62 25.35 -14.81
C LEU A 91 3.33 24.19 -15.79
N LYS A 92 4.21 23.93 -16.76
CA LYS A 92 4.11 22.77 -17.66
C LYS A 92 4.31 21.43 -16.94
N SER A 93 4.93 21.47 -15.75
CA SER A 93 5.21 20.31 -14.88
C SER A 93 4.19 20.16 -13.76
N PHE A 94 3.06 20.89 -13.82
CA PHE A 94 1.96 20.78 -12.87
C PHE A 94 1.56 19.33 -12.62
N ARG A 95 1.40 18.98 -11.33
CA ARG A 95 1.03 17.63 -10.85
C ARG A 95 1.99 16.50 -11.25
N GLN A 96 3.20 16.82 -11.70
CA GLN A 96 4.22 15.80 -11.98
C GLN A 96 5.07 15.52 -10.74
N LEU A 97 5.53 14.28 -10.60
CA LEU A 97 6.39 13.86 -9.50
C LEU A 97 7.66 14.72 -9.45
N GLY A 98 7.95 15.29 -8.29
CA GLY A 98 9.13 16.15 -8.07
C GLY A 98 8.97 17.59 -8.56
N SER A 99 7.82 17.99 -9.10
CA SER A 99 7.55 19.39 -9.46
C SER A 99 7.29 20.25 -8.22
N ILE A 100 7.61 21.56 -8.31
CA ILE A 100 7.24 22.57 -7.30
C ILE A 100 5.84 23.15 -7.52
N THR A 101 5.02 22.49 -8.35
CA THR A 101 3.62 22.84 -8.64
C THR A 101 2.73 21.62 -8.37
N PRO A 102 2.64 21.17 -7.10
CA PRO A 102 1.83 20.02 -6.71
C PRO A 102 0.35 20.25 -6.97
N GLY A 103 -0.45 19.17 -6.93
CA GLY A 103 -1.87 19.21 -7.25
C GLY A 103 -2.75 20.02 -6.30
N HIS A 104 -2.20 20.43 -5.16
CA HIS A 104 -2.70 21.43 -4.22
C HIS A 104 -1.50 22.22 -3.67
N PRO A 105 -1.66 23.48 -3.22
CA PRO A 105 -0.53 24.29 -2.76
C PRO A 105 0.09 23.73 -1.49
N GLU A 106 1.43 23.70 -1.42
CA GLU A 106 2.20 23.23 -0.26
C GLU A 106 3.21 24.30 0.19
N ALA A 107 3.09 24.75 1.44
CA ALA A 107 3.82 25.92 1.96
C ALA A 107 5.35 25.76 1.97
N HIS A 108 5.83 24.54 2.20
CA HIS A 108 7.26 24.25 2.30
C HIS A 108 7.92 24.00 0.93
N MET A 109 7.13 23.95 -0.14
CA MET A 109 7.59 23.52 -1.47
C MET A 109 7.60 24.65 -2.51
N THR A 110 6.55 25.45 -2.57
CA THR A 110 6.34 26.44 -3.65
C THR A 110 6.49 27.87 -3.13
N ASP A 111 7.39 28.64 -3.75
CA ASP A 111 7.63 30.06 -3.38
C ASP A 111 6.35 30.90 -3.51
N GLY A 112 6.01 31.66 -2.46
CA GLY A 112 4.80 32.50 -2.41
C GLY A 112 3.52 31.78 -1.98
N ILE A 113 3.59 30.50 -1.59
CA ILE A 113 2.49 29.80 -0.92
C ILE A 113 2.61 29.98 0.60
N GLU A 114 1.62 30.63 1.20
CA GLU A 114 1.61 30.90 2.65
C GLU A 114 1.33 29.64 3.49
N VAL A 115 0.37 28.82 3.04
CA VAL A 115 -0.12 27.64 3.77
C VAL A 115 -0.47 26.51 2.83
N THR A 116 -0.34 25.27 3.31
CA THR A 116 -0.79 24.08 2.58
C THR A 116 -2.31 23.99 2.64
N THR A 117 -2.96 23.92 1.47
CA THR A 117 -4.42 23.83 1.35
C THR A 117 -4.82 22.65 0.45
N GLY A 118 -6.11 22.47 0.19
CA GLY A 118 -6.65 21.31 -0.50
C GLY A 118 -7.73 20.63 0.33
N PRO A 119 -7.43 20.18 1.56
CA PRO A 119 -8.45 19.90 2.55
C PRO A 119 -9.29 21.15 2.79
N LEU A 120 -10.58 21.08 2.46
CA LEU A 120 -11.47 22.24 2.40
C LEU A 120 -11.67 22.85 3.80
N GLY A 121 -11.98 24.15 3.84
CA GLY A 121 -12.16 24.92 5.08
C GLY A 121 -10.88 25.32 5.81
N GLN A 122 -9.74 24.67 5.55
CA GLN A 122 -8.48 24.93 6.29
C GLN A 122 -7.90 26.33 6.00
N GLY A 123 -7.84 26.73 4.73
CA GLY A 123 -7.20 27.99 4.33
C GLY A 123 -7.87 29.23 4.93
N ILE A 124 -9.21 29.29 4.98
CA ILE A 124 -9.90 30.42 5.63
C ILE A 124 -9.60 30.47 7.14
N CYS A 125 -9.46 29.33 7.81
CA CYS A 125 -9.04 29.28 9.20
C CYS A 125 -7.59 29.75 9.39
N ASN A 126 -6.70 29.37 8.48
CA ASN A 126 -5.33 29.86 8.50
C ASN A 126 -5.26 31.39 8.27
N ALA A 127 -6.09 31.92 7.37
CA ALA A 127 -6.20 33.35 7.13
C ALA A 127 -6.68 34.11 8.38
N VAL A 128 -7.61 33.55 9.16
CA VAL A 128 -7.97 34.06 10.49
C VAL A 128 -6.77 34.09 11.42
N GLY A 129 -5.96 33.03 11.46
CA GLY A 129 -4.70 33.01 12.21
C GLY A 129 -3.71 34.09 11.79
N MET A 130 -3.49 34.26 10.50
CA MET A 130 -2.62 35.34 9.99
C MET A 130 -3.15 36.72 10.35
N ALA A 131 -4.47 36.92 10.33
CA ALA A 131 -5.12 38.17 10.71
C ALA A 131 -4.93 38.46 12.22
N ILE A 132 -4.99 37.43 13.07
CA ILE A 132 -4.67 37.55 14.50
C ILE A 132 -3.20 37.91 14.69
N ALA A 133 -2.27 37.22 14.02
CA ALA A 133 -0.83 37.52 14.12
C ALA A 133 -0.51 38.96 13.71
N GLN A 134 -1.10 39.42 12.59
CA GLN A 134 -0.95 40.79 12.12
C GLN A 134 -1.45 41.80 13.16
N ALA A 135 -2.69 41.60 13.67
CA ALA A 135 -3.29 42.52 14.63
C ALA A 135 -2.50 42.56 15.95
N HIS A 136 -1.99 41.42 16.40
CA HIS A 136 -1.15 41.32 17.58
C HIS A 136 0.18 42.07 17.41
N LEU A 137 0.90 41.79 16.33
CA LEU A 137 2.20 42.43 16.07
C LEU A 137 2.04 43.92 15.79
N ALA A 138 0.96 44.33 15.12
CA ALA A 138 0.63 45.75 14.95
C ALA A 138 0.39 46.42 16.31
N ALA A 139 -0.39 45.82 17.20
CA ALA A 139 -0.66 46.38 18.53
C ALA A 139 0.59 46.47 19.42
N VAL A 140 1.53 45.54 19.28
CA VAL A 140 2.76 45.51 20.08
C VAL A 140 3.82 46.48 19.53
N PHE A 141 3.97 46.55 18.20
CA PHE A 141 5.13 47.20 17.56
C PHE A 141 4.83 48.48 16.78
N ASN A 142 3.58 48.73 16.35
CA ASN A 142 3.30 50.00 15.70
C ASN A 142 3.39 51.16 16.71
N LYS A 143 3.87 52.30 16.23
CA LYS A 143 3.96 53.56 16.98
C LYS A 143 3.40 54.68 16.13
N ASP A 144 3.12 55.83 16.74
CA ASP A 144 2.66 57.02 16.00
C ASP A 144 3.66 57.37 14.89
N GLY A 145 3.18 57.40 13.65
CA GLY A 145 4.02 57.63 12.45
C GLY A 145 4.80 56.41 11.93
N PHE A 146 4.71 55.25 12.60
CA PHE A 146 5.40 54.01 12.23
C PHE A 146 4.45 52.80 12.14
N PRO A 147 3.68 52.68 11.06
CA PRO A 147 2.87 51.49 10.77
C PRO A 147 3.76 50.35 10.23
N ILE A 148 4.61 49.78 11.09
CA ILE A 148 5.57 48.75 10.68
C ILE A 148 4.89 47.46 10.25
N VAL A 149 3.76 47.11 10.89
CA VAL A 149 2.91 45.98 10.57
C VAL A 149 1.50 46.49 10.27
N ASP A 150 1.10 46.48 9.00
CA ASP A 150 -0.16 47.08 8.52
C ASP A 150 -0.79 46.32 7.34
N ASN A 151 -0.20 45.20 6.94
CA ASN A 151 -0.68 44.42 5.81
C ASN A 151 -2.09 43.84 6.03
N LYS A 152 -2.76 43.54 4.91
CA LYS A 152 -4.06 42.86 4.86
C LYS A 152 -3.87 41.36 4.60
N ILE A 153 -4.90 40.58 4.93
CA ILE A 153 -4.98 39.15 4.67
C ILE A 153 -6.15 38.90 3.74
N TYR A 154 -5.88 38.28 2.60
CA TYR A 154 -6.88 37.93 1.60
C TYR A 154 -7.05 36.43 1.51
N ALA A 155 -8.29 35.95 1.45
CA ALA A 155 -8.60 34.54 1.28
C ALA A 155 -9.62 34.30 0.18
N PHE A 156 -9.38 33.35 -0.71
CA PHE A 156 -10.38 32.84 -1.64
C PHE A 156 -10.93 31.51 -1.12
N LEU A 157 -12.24 31.32 -1.19
CA LEU A 157 -12.92 30.11 -0.76
C LEU A 157 -14.14 29.85 -1.64
N GLY A 158 -14.57 28.58 -1.73
CA GLY A 158 -15.78 28.18 -2.45
C GLY A 158 -16.78 27.49 -1.53
N ASP A 159 -17.87 26.97 -2.11
CA ASP A 159 -18.95 26.29 -1.39
C ASP A 159 -18.45 25.18 -0.45
N GLY A 160 -17.53 24.35 -0.95
CA GLY A 160 -16.97 23.24 -0.16
C GLY A 160 -16.23 23.71 1.10
N CYS A 161 -15.61 24.89 1.09
CA CYS A 161 -15.02 25.43 2.32
C CYS A 161 -16.09 25.88 3.32
N LEU A 162 -17.21 26.43 2.84
CA LEU A 162 -18.30 26.95 3.67
C LEU A 162 -19.20 25.85 4.24
N GLN A 163 -19.19 24.65 3.64
CA GLN A 163 -19.83 23.44 4.16
C GLN A 163 -19.02 22.78 5.29
N GLU A 164 -17.70 22.91 5.26
CA GLU A 164 -16.83 22.33 6.28
C GLU A 164 -16.98 23.06 7.62
N GLY A 165 -17.32 22.32 8.69
CA GLY A 165 -17.62 22.87 10.02
C GLY A 165 -16.48 23.71 10.61
N VAL A 166 -15.22 23.34 10.31
CA VAL A 166 -14.02 24.08 10.73
C VAL A 166 -14.04 25.56 10.28
N SER A 167 -14.61 25.86 9.11
CA SER A 167 -14.73 27.23 8.62
C SER A 167 -15.70 28.05 9.47
N SER A 168 -16.82 27.45 9.91
CA SER A 168 -17.80 28.09 10.77
C SER A 168 -17.21 28.39 12.15
N GLU A 169 -16.41 27.48 12.70
CA GLU A 169 -15.67 27.69 13.94
C GLU A 169 -14.77 28.94 13.83
N ALA A 170 -13.90 28.98 12.82
CA ALA A 170 -12.95 30.07 12.67
C ALA A 170 -13.61 31.40 12.27
N MET A 171 -14.62 31.38 11.40
CA MET A 171 -15.33 32.59 10.98
C MET A 171 -16.17 33.17 12.12
N SER A 172 -16.80 32.33 12.95
CA SER A 172 -17.46 32.77 14.18
C SER A 172 -16.47 33.49 15.10
N LEU A 173 -15.28 32.93 15.30
CA LEU A 173 -14.26 33.55 16.15
C LEU A 173 -13.68 34.83 15.54
N ALA A 174 -13.46 34.88 14.22
CA ALA A 174 -12.93 36.06 13.54
C ALA A 174 -13.86 37.28 13.63
N GLY A 175 -15.18 37.04 13.52
CA GLY A 175 -16.18 38.10 13.68
C GLY A 175 -16.25 38.60 15.13
N HIS A 176 -16.21 37.69 16.11
CA HIS A 176 -16.08 38.05 17.54
C HIS A 176 -14.84 38.92 17.80
N LEU A 177 -13.71 38.58 17.18
CA LEU A 177 -12.43 39.29 17.32
C LEU A 177 -12.34 40.60 16.49
N GLN A 178 -13.36 40.94 15.71
CA GLN A 178 -13.42 42.17 14.90
C GLN A 178 -12.20 42.36 13.96
N LEU A 179 -11.74 41.27 13.31
CA LEU A 179 -10.54 41.27 12.47
C LEU A 179 -10.72 42.01 11.13
N GLY A 180 -10.76 43.35 11.15
CA GLY A 180 -10.92 44.21 9.95
C GLY A 180 -9.75 44.19 8.95
N ASN A 181 -8.69 43.46 9.25
CA ASN A 181 -7.59 43.21 8.32
C ASN A 181 -7.81 41.96 7.44
N LEU A 182 -8.88 41.19 7.66
CA LEU A 182 -9.24 39.98 6.91
C LEU A 182 -10.33 40.25 5.87
N ILE A 183 -10.04 39.91 4.61
CA ILE A 183 -10.96 40.03 3.48
C ILE A 183 -11.05 38.68 2.79
N ALA A 184 -12.23 38.08 2.79
CA ALA A 184 -12.51 36.80 2.16
C ALA A 184 -13.36 37.01 0.90
N VAL A 185 -13.10 36.25 -0.16
CA VAL A 185 -13.90 36.22 -1.39
C VAL A 185 -14.50 34.83 -1.55
N TYR A 186 -15.81 34.74 -1.46
CA TYR A 186 -16.57 33.53 -1.70
C TYR A 186 -16.90 33.42 -3.19
N ASP A 187 -16.35 32.40 -3.84
CA ASP A 187 -16.72 31.98 -5.19
C ASP A 187 -18.08 31.31 -5.18
N ASN A 188 -19.14 32.10 -5.33
CA ASN A 188 -20.53 31.67 -5.37
C ASN A 188 -20.89 31.26 -6.80
N ASN A 189 -20.39 30.09 -7.20
CA ASN A 189 -20.59 29.56 -8.55
C ASN A 189 -21.73 28.51 -8.65
N LYS A 190 -22.35 28.18 -7.51
CA LYS A 190 -23.48 27.23 -7.36
C LYS A 190 -23.17 25.79 -7.73
N ILE A 191 -21.90 25.40 -7.85
CA ILE A 191 -21.48 24.05 -8.27
C ILE A 191 -20.47 23.45 -7.30
N THR A 192 -20.73 22.19 -6.91
CA THR A 192 -19.76 21.32 -6.24
C THR A 192 -19.49 20.07 -7.11
N ILE A 193 -18.74 19.09 -6.58
CA ILE A 193 -18.45 17.83 -7.29
C ILE A 193 -19.75 17.10 -7.66
N ASP A 194 -20.72 17.07 -6.76
CA ASP A 194 -21.98 16.33 -6.89
C ASP A 194 -23.03 17.05 -7.77
N GLY A 195 -22.69 18.22 -8.32
CA GLY A 195 -23.62 19.02 -9.13
C GLY A 195 -23.95 20.37 -8.52
N ASP A 196 -25.19 20.81 -8.77
CA ASP A 196 -25.74 22.04 -8.23
C ASP A 196 -25.73 22.02 -6.69
N THR A 197 -25.27 23.10 -6.06
CA THR A 197 -25.32 23.29 -4.60
C THR A 197 -26.70 23.03 -4.00
N ALA A 198 -27.79 23.19 -4.76
CA ALA A 198 -29.15 22.94 -4.30
C ALA A 198 -29.40 21.51 -3.78
N VAL A 199 -28.55 20.54 -4.12
CA VAL A 199 -28.68 19.16 -3.65
C VAL A 199 -28.25 18.95 -2.19
N SER A 200 -27.39 19.83 -1.65
CA SER A 200 -26.80 19.64 -0.30
C SER A 200 -26.37 20.92 0.45
N PHE A 201 -26.42 22.10 -0.18
CA PHE A 201 -25.97 23.38 0.37
C PHE A 201 -26.93 24.52 -0.02
N THR A 202 -28.05 24.59 0.70
CA THR A 202 -29.18 25.51 0.44
C THR A 202 -29.38 26.57 1.52
N GLU A 203 -28.45 26.66 2.47
CA GLU A 203 -28.48 27.67 3.52
C GLU A 203 -28.27 29.11 2.98
N ASP A 204 -28.72 30.08 3.76
CA ASP A 204 -28.39 31.49 3.53
C ASP A 204 -27.01 31.81 4.14
N VAL A 205 -25.99 31.67 3.30
CA VAL A 205 -24.58 31.97 3.66
C VAL A 205 -24.44 33.40 4.17
N GLU A 206 -25.11 34.36 3.55
CA GLU A 206 -25.00 35.76 3.95
C GLU A 206 -25.59 35.98 5.34
N ALA A 207 -26.79 35.44 5.61
CA ALA A 207 -27.40 35.53 6.92
C ALA A 207 -26.51 34.88 7.99
N ARG A 208 -25.94 33.70 7.70
CA ARG A 208 -25.00 33.02 8.62
C ARG A 208 -23.75 33.86 8.89
N VAL A 209 -23.11 34.39 7.85
CA VAL A 209 -21.88 35.17 7.99
C VAL A 209 -22.13 36.50 8.69
N LYS A 210 -23.25 37.18 8.40
CA LYS A 210 -23.69 38.36 9.16
C LYS A 210 -23.95 38.03 10.63
N SER A 211 -24.51 36.86 10.94
CA SER A 211 -24.74 36.42 12.32
C SER A 211 -23.43 36.28 13.13
N TYR A 212 -22.30 36.04 12.45
CA TYR A 212 -20.98 36.02 13.08
C TYR A 212 -20.39 37.41 13.32
N GLY A 213 -20.98 38.48 12.78
CA GLY A 213 -20.46 39.86 12.88
C GLY A 213 -19.53 40.27 11.75
N TRP A 214 -19.63 39.62 10.58
CA TRP A 214 -18.88 40.00 9.38
C TRP A 214 -19.65 41.03 8.53
N ASN A 215 -18.91 41.86 7.80
CA ASN A 215 -19.47 42.61 6.67
C ASN A 215 -19.64 41.67 5.49
N VAL A 216 -20.72 41.84 4.72
CA VAL A 216 -20.94 41.10 3.46
C VAL A 216 -21.17 42.10 2.34
N LEU A 217 -20.34 42.00 1.30
CA LEU A 217 -20.44 42.78 0.06
C LEU A 217 -20.80 41.85 -1.10
N HIS A 218 -21.30 42.40 -2.20
CA HIS A 218 -21.78 41.61 -3.34
C HIS A 218 -21.18 42.08 -4.65
N VAL A 219 -20.85 41.11 -5.49
CA VAL A 219 -20.52 41.33 -6.90
C VAL A 219 -21.35 40.35 -7.72
N GLU A 220 -22.35 40.87 -8.43
CA GLU A 220 -23.34 40.08 -9.15
C GLU A 220 -22.80 39.45 -10.45
N ASN A 221 -21.76 40.04 -11.03
CA ASN A 221 -21.09 39.54 -12.24
C ASN A 221 -19.58 39.50 -12.04
N GLY A 222 -19.10 38.47 -11.35
CA GLY A 222 -17.67 38.24 -11.12
C GLY A 222 -16.89 37.79 -12.35
N ASP A 223 -17.57 37.43 -13.44
CA ASP A 223 -16.92 36.94 -14.66
C ASP A 223 -16.33 38.06 -15.54
N SER A 224 -16.86 39.28 -15.42
CA SER A 224 -16.51 40.39 -16.30
C SER A 224 -16.69 41.81 -15.74
N ASP A 225 -17.32 42.01 -14.56
CA ASP A 225 -17.48 43.36 -13.97
C ASP A 225 -16.28 43.74 -13.09
N PHE A 226 -15.18 44.11 -13.74
CA PHE A 226 -13.94 44.50 -13.08
C PHE A 226 -14.13 45.70 -12.13
N ALA A 227 -14.99 46.65 -12.49
CA ALA A 227 -15.24 47.85 -11.70
C ALA A 227 -15.97 47.52 -10.39
N ALA A 228 -16.97 46.63 -10.44
CA ALA A 228 -17.64 46.15 -9.23
C ALA A 228 -16.70 45.36 -8.33
N ILE A 229 -15.82 44.51 -8.90
CA ILE A 229 -14.80 43.78 -8.14
C ILE A 229 -13.83 44.76 -7.46
N GLU A 230 -13.32 45.77 -8.18
CA GLU A 230 -12.43 46.78 -7.63
C GLU A 230 -13.10 47.56 -6.49
N ALA A 231 -14.34 48.01 -6.70
CA ALA A 231 -15.12 48.72 -5.70
C ALA A 231 -15.32 47.89 -4.42
N ALA A 232 -15.71 46.62 -4.55
CA ALA A 232 -15.93 45.74 -3.41
C ALA A 232 -14.63 45.48 -2.62
N ILE A 233 -13.50 45.24 -3.30
CA ILE A 233 -12.21 45.04 -2.61
C ILE A 233 -11.75 46.35 -1.93
N ALA A 234 -11.95 47.51 -2.58
CA ALA A 234 -11.62 48.80 -1.99
C ALA A 234 -12.45 49.11 -0.74
N GLU A 235 -13.76 48.83 -0.78
CA GLU A 235 -14.66 48.98 0.36
C GLU A 235 -14.28 48.02 1.50
N ALA A 236 -14.03 46.74 1.19
CA ALA A 236 -13.57 45.77 2.16
C ALA A 236 -12.24 46.17 2.82
N LYS A 237 -11.30 46.74 2.05
CA LYS A 237 -10.01 47.23 2.58
C LYS A 237 -10.16 48.42 3.52
N ALA A 238 -11.17 49.25 3.29
CA ALA A 238 -11.50 50.40 4.15
C ALA A 238 -12.19 50.00 5.46
N SER A 239 -12.81 48.81 5.53
CA SER A 239 -13.33 48.27 6.79
C SER A 239 -12.19 48.05 7.79
N VAL A 240 -12.39 48.52 9.02
CA VAL A 240 -11.44 48.35 10.13
C VAL A 240 -12.07 47.69 11.37
N SER A 241 -13.40 47.63 11.45
CA SER A 241 -14.13 47.17 12.64
C SER A 241 -14.65 45.73 12.55
N ALA A 242 -14.59 45.10 11.37
CA ALA A 242 -15.07 43.75 11.14
C ALA A 242 -14.40 43.10 9.92
N PRO A 243 -14.18 41.78 9.94
CA PRO A 243 -13.78 41.05 8.75
C PRO A 243 -14.86 41.13 7.67
N THR A 244 -14.47 41.06 6.40
CA THR A 244 -15.39 41.24 5.26
C THR A 244 -15.40 40.01 4.36
N LEU A 245 -16.60 39.54 3.99
CA LEU A 245 -16.82 38.53 2.96
C LEU A 245 -17.40 39.20 1.71
N ILE A 246 -16.74 39.04 0.56
CA ILE A 246 -17.26 39.44 -0.74
C ILE A 246 -17.92 38.20 -1.36
N ASN A 247 -19.24 38.24 -1.49
CA ASN A 247 -20.02 37.24 -2.21
C ASN A 247 -19.92 37.52 -3.72
N LEU A 248 -19.06 36.76 -4.40
CA LEU A 248 -18.75 36.93 -5.82
C LEU A 248 -19.49 35.86 -6.63
N LYS A 249 -20.51 36.26 -7.38
CA LYS A 249 -21.20 35.35 -8.30
C LYS A 249 -20.37 35.14 -9.56
N THR A 250 -20.02 33.90 -9.85
CA THR A 250 -19.24 33.52 -11.04
C THR A 250 -19.90 32.35 -11.77
N ILE A 251 -19.47 32.06 -12.99
CA ILE A 251 -19.76 30.80 -13.67
C ILE A 251 -18.50 29.93 -13.63
N ILE A 252 -18.60 28.76 -13.00
CA ILE A 252 -17.48 27.80 -12.98
C ILE A 252 -17.09 27.41 -14.41
N GLY A 253 -15.78 27.47 -14.73
CA GLY A 253 -15.28 27.15 -16.07
C GLY A 253 -15.67 28.16 -17.15
N PHE A 254 -15.91 29.43 -16.78
CA PHE A 254 -16.31 30.50 -17.70
C PHE A 254 -15.52 30.49 -19.03
N GLY A 255 -16.26 30.40 -20.15
CA GLY A 255 -15.75 30.32 -21.51
C GLY A 255 -15.66 28.89 -22.08
N SER A 256 -15.72 27.86 -21.25
CA SER A 256 -15.81 26.46 -21.69
C SER A 256 -17.20 26.16 -22.27
N LYS A 257 -17.29 25.22 -23.21
CA LYS A 257 -18.55 24.62 -23.68
C LYS A 257 -19.37 23.97 -22.55
N GLN A 258 -18.71 23.61 -21.44
CA GLN A 258 -19.30 22.99 -20.26
C GLN A 258 -19.33 23.93 -19.04
N GLN A 259 -19.17 25.24 -19.25
CA GLN A 259 -19.26 26.22 -18.16
C GLN A 259 -20.58 26.06 -17.36
N GLY A 260 -20.53 26.29 -16.05
CA GLY A 260 -21.70 26.16 -15.18
C GLY A 260 -22.08 24.71 -14.83
N THR A 261 -21.24 23.73 -15.16
CA THR A 261 -21.50 22.31 -14.85
C THR A 261 -20.44 21.74 -13.90
N HIS A 262 -20.79 20.68 -13.17
CA HIS A 262 -19.81 19.97 -12.32
C HIS A 262 -18.71 19.26 -13.15
N GLY A 263 -18.95 19.00 -14.45
CA GLY A 263 -17.97 18.37 -15.34
C GLY A 263 -16.68 19.18 -15.53
N VAL A 264 -16.74 20.51 -15.36
CA VAL A 264 -15.55 21.39 -15.43
C VAL A 264 -14.86 21.60 -14.09
N HIS A 265 -15.38 21.03 -12.99
CA HIS A 265 -14.80 21.20 -11.66
C HIS A 265 -13.40 20.58 -11.57
N GLY A 266 -13.27 19.27 -11.79
CA GLY A 266 -12.03 18.51 -11.51
C GLY A 266 -11.51 17.61 -12.62
N SER A 267 -11.94 17.87 -13.87
CA SER A 267 -11.45 17.17 -15.05
C SER A 267 -10.83 18.14 -16.04
N PRO A 268 -9.75 17.75 -16.75
CA PRO A 268 -9.23 18.53 -17.87
C PRO A 268 -10.29 18.76 -18.94
N LEU A 269 -10.33 19.98 -19.49
CA LEU A 269 -11.15 20.29 -20.64
C LEU A 269 -10.72 19.44 -21.85
N LYS A 270 -11.67 19.12 -22.73
CA LYS A 270 -11.38 18.40 -23.97
C LYS A 270 -10.63 19.31 -24.95
N ALA A 271 -9.84 18.71 -25.84
CA ALA A 271 -8.99 19.49 -26.76
C ALA A 271 -9.81 20.46 -27.65
N ASP A 272 -10.99 20.03 -28.11
CA ASP A 272 -11.90 20.86 -28.92
C ASP A 272 -12.57 21.98 -28.10
N ASP A 273 -12.72 21.79 -26.79
CA ASP A 273 -13.21 22.80 -25.86
C ASP A 273 -12.12 23.84 -25.57
N ILE A 274 -10.87 23.42 -25.38
CA ILE A 274 -9.72 24.33 -25.23
C ILE A 274 -9.51 25.18 -26.49
N ALA A 275 -9.60 24.57 -27.68
CA ALA A 275 -9.52 25.29 -28.95
C ALA A 275 -10.66 26.32 -29.10
N HIS A 276 -11.88 25.96 -28.69
CA HIS A 276 -13.02 26.87 -28.65
C HIS A 276 -12.78 28.03 -27.67
N LEU A 277 -12.36 27.74 -26.45
CA LEU A 277 -12.04 28.71 -25.41
C LEU A 277 -11.02 29.75 -25.91
N LYS A 278 -9.93 29.28 -26.53
CA LYS A 278 -8.89 30.13 -27.12
C LYS A 278 -9.46 31.04 -28.18
N LYS A 279 -10.24 30.49 -29.13
CA LYS A 279 -10.90 31.30 -30.17
C LYS A 279 -11.83 32.36 -29.58
N THR A 280 -12.65 31.98 -28.60
CA THR A 280 -13.61 32.88 -27.92
C THR A 280 -12.89 34.07 -27.28
N PHE A 281 -11.69 33.86 -26.75
CA PHE A 281 -10.91 34.89 -26.10
C PHE A 281 -9.84 35.55 -26.98
N GLY A 282 -9.84 35.31 -28.29
CA GLY A 282 -8.93 35.95 -29.24
C GLY A 282 -7.50 35.37 -29.26
N PHE A 283 -7.32 34.14 -28.80
CA PHE A 283 -6.06 33.39 -28.85
C PHE A 283 -6.02 32.44 -30.06
N ASP A 284 -4.81 32.07 -30.48
CA ASP A 284 -4.61 31.02 -31.49
C ASP A 284 -5.04 29.65 -30.90
N PRO A 285 -6.02 28.95 -31.50
CA PRO A 285 -6.50 27.65 -31.02
C PRO A 285 -5.42 26.58 -30.88
N GLU A 286 -4.35 26.66 -31.68
CA GLU A 286 -3.26 25.66 -31.70
C GLU A 286 -2.09 26.03 -30.77
N ALA A 287 -1.95 27.32 -30.41
CA ALA A 287 -0.88 27.77 -29.53
C ALA A 287 -1.08 27.22 -28.12
N LYS A 288 -0.01 26.77 -27.46
CA LYS A 288 -0.03 26.25 -26.09
C LYS A 288 0.83 27.12 -25.19
N PHE A 289 0.37 27.38 -23.97
CA PHE A 289 1.08 28.19 -22.97
C PHE A 289 1.45 29.59 -23.52
N GLN A 290 0.60 30.15 -24.40
CA GLN A 290 0.82 31.46 -24.98
C GLN A 290 0.65 32.54 -23.90
N ILE A 291 1.60 33.47 -23.80
CA ILE A 291 1.48 34.70 -23.00
C ILE A 291 1.50 35.89 -23.96
N LEU A 292 0.51 36.78 -23.85
CA LEU A 292 0.47 37.99 -24.66
C LEU A 292 1.50 39.02 -24.15
N GLN A 293 2.04 39.83 -25.06
CA GLN A 293 2.98 40.89 -24.68
C GLN A 293 2.35 41.89 -23.69
N SER A 294 1.07 42.23 -23.89
CA SER A 294 0.30 43.07 -22.97
C SER A 294 0.22 42.48 -21.55
N THR A 295 0.08 41.15 -21.42
CA THR A 295 0.14 40.46 -20.13
C THR A 295 1.52 40.61 -19.49
N THR A 296 2.58 40.32 -20.25
CA THR A 296 3.96 40.45 -19.75
C THR A 296 4.26 41.87 -19.28
N ASP A 297 3.90 42.89 -20.06
CA ASP A 297 4.19 44.28 -19.76
C ASP A 297 3.41 44.78 -18.52
N LEU A 298 2.13 44.41 -18.40
CA LEU A 298 1.30 44.79 -17.27
C LEU A 298 1.83 44.19 -15.97
N TYR A 299 2.10 42.88 -15.95
CA TYR A 299 2.61 42.22 -14.73
C TYR A 299 4.05 42.61 -14.40
N LYS A 300 4.87 42.99 -15.38
CA LYS A 300 6.17 43.63 -15.10
C LYS A 300 6.00 44.92 -14.30
N ALA A 301 5.03 45.77 -14.63
CA ALA A 301 4.75 46.99 -13.86
C ALA A 301 4.27 46.68 -12.43
N VAL A 302 3.55 45.56 -12.22
CA VAL A 302 3.16 45.09 -10.89
C VAL A 302 4.37 44.66 -10.06
N ILE A 303 5.34 43.96 -10.68
CA ILE A 303 6.60 43.57 -10.03
C ILE A 303 7.37 44.81 -9.55
N ASP A 304 7.51 45.81 -10.43
CA ASP A 304 8.25 47.04 -10.10
C ASP A 304 7.56 47.84 -8.98
N LYS A 305 6.23 47.89 -8.97
CA LYS A 305 5.43 48.49 -7.88
C LYS A 305 5.69 47.79 -6.55
N GLY A 306 5.75 46.46 -6.55
CA GLY A 306 6.04 45.65 -5.37
C GLY A 306 7.43 45.90 -4.77
N ALA A 307 8.45 45.91 -5.63
CA ALA A 307 9.83 46.21 -5.24
C ALA A 307 9.96 47.62 -4.64
N LYS A 308 9.26 48.61 -5.22
CA LYS A 308 9.21 49.98 -4.68
C LYS A 308 8.55 50.03 -3.31
N ALA A 309 7.42 49.33 -3.12
CA ALA A 309 6.69 49.32 -1.85
C ALA A 309 7.53 48.71 -0.71
N GLU A 310 8.29 47.65 -0.97
CA GLU A 310 9.20 47.09 0.02
C GLU A 310 10.38 48.04 0.31
N ALA A 311 10.94 48.70 -0.70
CA ALA A 311 12.01 49.68 -0.50
C ALA A 311 11.56 50.84 0.40
N GLU A 312 10.37 51.40 0.16
CA GLU A 312 9.76 52.44 1.01
C GLU A 312 9.53 51.94 2.43
N TRP A 313 9.07 50.69 2.58
CA TRP A 313 8.89 50.07 3.89
C TRP A 313 10.23 49.82 4.62
N ASN A 314 11.30 49.44 3.91
CA ASN A 314 12.65 49.29 4.48
C ASN A 314 13.19 50.63 4.99
N GLU A 315 12.97 51.74 4.29
CA GLU A 315 13.33 53.07 4.78
C GLU A 315 12.57 53.45 6.05
N LEU A 316 11.28 53.09 6.14
CA LEU A 316 10.48 53.26 7.35
C LEU A 316 11.02 52.41 8.50
N LEU A 317 11.41 51.16 8.24
CA LEU A 317 12.00 50.26 9.23
C LEU A 317 13.33 50.80 9.76
N GLU A 318 14.19 51.36 8.91
CA GLU A 318 15.47 51.94 9.37
C GLU A 318 15.25 53.14 10.28
N LYS A 319 14.27 54.00 9.98
CA LYS A 319 13.87 55.10 10.88
C LYS A 319 13.30 54.55 12.20
N TYR A 320 12.50 53.49 12.14
CA TYR A 320 11.96 52.83 13.33
C TYR A 320 13.05 52.22 14.21
N LYS A 321 14.07 51.58 13.63
CA LYS A 321 15.25 51.05 14.34
C LYS A 321 16.01 52.14 15.11
N GLN A 322 16.09 53.34 14.55
CA GLN A 322 16.76 54.47 15.20
C GLN A 322 15.95 55.02 16.38
N GLN A 323 14.62 55.11 16.24
CA GLN A 323 13.75 55.71 17.26
C GLN A 323 13.31 54.74 18.35
N TYR A 324 13.13 53.45 18.01
CA TYR A 324 12.66 52.38 18.90
C TYR A 324 13.59 51.16 18.83
N PRO A 325 14.87 51.30 19.21
CA PRO A 325 15.89 50.27 18.99
C PRO A 325 15.60 48.95 19.73
N LYS A 326 14.96 49.01 20.90
CA LYS A 326 14.60 47.82 21.68
C LYS A 326 13.51 47.03 20.98
N GLU A 327 12.40 47.68 20.65
CA GLU A 327 11.27 47.08 19.96
C GLU A 327 11.65 46.57 18.56
N ALA A 328 12.47 47.33 17.83
CA ALA A 328 12.98 46.92 16.53
C ALA A 328 13.89 45.69 16.60
N SER A 329 14.79 45.64 17.59
CA SER A 329 15.66 44.48 17.80
C SER A 329 14.85 43.22 18.14
N GLU A 330 13.83 43.34 18.99
CA GLU A 330 12.93 42.24 19.31
C GLU A 330 12.14 41.78 18.08
N LEU A 331 11.53 42.71 17.34
CA LEU A 331 10.73 42.40 16.16
C LEU A 331 11.55 41.67 15.10
N VAL A 332 12.74 42.20 14.76
CA VAL A 332 13.65 41.58 13.79
C VAL A 332 14.06 40.18 14.24
N ARG A 333 14.48 40.01 15.50
CA ARG A 333 14.85 38.70 16.07
C ARG A 333 13.73 37.67 15.91
N ARG A 334 12.48 38.06 16.21
CA ARG A 334 11.31 37.16 16.16
C ARG A 334 11.04 36.63 14.76
N PHE A 335 11.18 37.45 13.73
CA PHE A 335 10.98 37.00 12.36
C PHE A 335 12.20 36.36 11.71
N GLU A 336 13.40 36.57 12.25
CA GLU A 336 14.55 35.71 11.97
C GLU A 336 14.40 34.31 12.60
N GLY A 337 13.32 34.06 13.36
CA GLY A 337 13.02 32.77 13.99
C GLY A 337 13.95 32.43 15.17
N ARG A 338 14.71 33.41 15.68
CA ARG A 338 15.65 33.23 16.79
C ARG A 338 14.94 33.45 18.11
N LEU A 339 15.16 32.57 19.10
CA LEU A 339 14.70 32.76 20.49
C LEU A 339 15.60 33.77 21.23
N PRO A 340 15.17 34.37 22.35
CA PRO A 340 16.02 35.22 23.19
C PRO A 340 17.18 34.43 23.81
N ASP A 341 18.37 35.03 23.91
CA ASP A 341 19.53 34.34 24.50
C ASP A 341 19.28 33.96 25.96
N GLY A 342 19.58 32.72 26.33
CA GLY A 342 19.46 32.23 27.70
C GLY A 342 18.04 31.94 28.17
N TRP A 343 17.04 31.91 27.26
CA TRP A 343 15.65 31.59 27.58
C TRP A 343 15.49 30.24 28.32
N GLU A 344 16.37 29.28 28.05
CA GLU A 344 16.36 27.94 28.64
C GLU A 344 16.58 27.97 30.17
N LYS A 345 17.18 29.04 30.70
CA LYS A 345 17.36 29.24 32.15
C LYS A 345 16.04 29.47 32.88
N ALA A 346 14.97 29.81 32.16
CA ALA A 346 13.64 29.95 32.73
C ALA A 346 12.95 28.60 32.99
N LEU A 347 13.42 27.51 32.38
CA LEU A 347 12.80 26.19 32.51
C LEU A 347 12.93 25.67 33.95
N PRO A 348 11.84 25.23 34.58
CA PRO A 348 11.88 24.66 35.92
C PRO A 348 12.58 23.29 35.90
N THR A 349 13.35 23.02 36.95
CA THR A 349 13.99 21.73 37.21
C THR A 349 13.49 21.17 38.54
N TYR A 350 13.43 19.86 38.65
CA TYR A 350 12.86 19.16 39.80
C TYR A 350 13.83 18.10 40.32
N SER A 351 13.77 17.87 41.63
CA SER A 351 14.48 16.83 42.36
C SER A 351 13.51 15.72 42.79
N PRO A 352 13.98 14.49 43.04
CA PRO A 352 13.14 13.39 43.53
C PRO A 352 12.48 13.65 44.90
N SER A 353 13.00 14.61 45.68
CA SER A 353 12.40 15.04 46.95
C SER A 353 11.25 16.05 46.82
N ASP A 354 11.05 16.62 45.64
CA ASP A 354 9.94 17.53 45.39
C ASP A 354 8.59 16.77 45.35
N PRO A 355 7.47 17.43 45.71
CA PRO A 355 6.18 16.76 45.77
C PRO A 355 5.74 16.22 44.40
N ALA A 356 4.87 15.21 44.42
CA ALA A 356 4.20 14.72 43.23
C ALA A 356 3.26 15.79 42.65
N VAL A 357 3.33 16.01 41.33
CA VAL A 357 2.57 17.05 40.63
C VAL A 357 2.07 16.50 39.30
N ALA A 358 0.82 16.79 38.93
CA ALA A 358 0.27 16.40 37.64
C ALA A 358 1.01 17.09 36.48
N SER A 359 1.25 16.40 35.36
CA SER A 359 2.03 17.01 34.27
C SER A 359 1.30 18.18 33.59
N ARG A 360 -0.03 18.30 33.69
CA ARG A 360 -0.75 19.54 33.31
C ARG A 360 -0.36 20.75 34.16
N LYS A 361 -0.10 20.56 35.47
CA LYS A 361 0.31 21.63 36.40
C LYS A 361 1.80 21.95 36.24
N LEU A 362 2.61 20.95 35.91
CA LEU A 362 4.00 21.16 35.50
C LEU A 362 4.05 21.98 34.20
N SER A 363 3.20 21.68 33.22
CA SER A 363 3.03 22.46 31.99
C SER A 363 2.61 23.91 32.26
N GLU A 364 1.65 24.16 33.16
CA GLU A 364 1.31 25.53 33.59
C GLU A 364 2.54 26.29 34.14
N THR A 365 3.34 25.60 34.95
CA THR A 365 4.54 26.17 35.56
C THR A 365 5.57 26.53 34.49
N VAL A 366 5.80 25.63 33.52
CA VAL A 366 6.66 25.87 32.36
C VAL A 366 6.14 27.02 31.51
N LEU A 367 4.86 27.01 31.13
CA LEU A 367 4.21 28.09 30.36
C LEU A 367 4.32 29.43 31.06
N THR A 368 4.13 29.49 32.38
CA THR A 368 4.26 30.73 33.17
C THR A 368 5.67 31.28 33.12
N LYS A 369 6.69 30.43 33.24
CA LYS A 369 8.10 30.87 33.15
C LYS A 369 8.48 31.27 31.73
N LEU A 370 8.05 30.51 30.74
CA LEU A 370 8.30 30.80 29.33
C LEU A 370 7.56 32.03 28.84
N ALA A 371 6.35 32.31 29.30
CA ALA A 371 5.61 33.50 28.91
C ALA A 371 6.37 34.79 29.29
N ALA A 372 7.08 34.79 30.42
CA ALA A 372 7.92 35.90 30.83
C ALA A 372 9.22 36.01 29.99
N ALA A 373 9.80 34.87 29.59
CA ALA A 373 11.05 34.83 28.83
C ALA A 373 10.86 34.99 27.30
N LEU A 374 9.71 34.58 26.77
CA LEU A 374 9.41 34.48 25.34
C LEU A 374 8.17 35.32 25.01
N PRO A 375 8.31 36.62 24.65
CA PRO A 375 7.17 37.46 24.28
C PRO A 375 6.44 36.97 23.02
N GLU A 376 7.12 36.20 22.16
CA GLU A 376 6.54 35.53 20.99
C GLU A 376 5.65 34.33 21.33
N LEU A 377 5.70 33.77 22.54
CA LEU A 377 4.83 32.66 22.93
C LEU A 377 3.41 33.18 23.17
N ILE A 378 2.48 32.79 22.30
CA ILE A 378 1.07 33.19 22.35
C ILE A 378 0.19 31.97 22.12
N GLY A 379 -0.99 31.94 22.70
CA GLY A 379 -1.82 30.76 22.60
C GLY A 379 -3.01 30.77 23.51
N GLY A 380 -3.75 29.67 23.56
CA GLY A 380 -5.00 29.64 24.32
C GLY A 380 -5.53 28.24 24.49
N SER A 381 -6.80 28.15 24.88
CA SER A 381 -7.50 26.88 25.07
C SER A 381 -8.87 26.91 24.40
N ALA A 382 -9.30 25.73 23.92
CA ALA A 382 -10.65 25.48 23.46
C ALA A 382 -11.59 25.31 24.66
N ASP A 383 -11.92 26.43 25.32
CA ASP A 383 -12.82 26.52 26.49
C ASP A 383 -12.41 25.74 27.74
N LEU A 384 -11.18 25.22 27.77
CA LEU A 384 -10.68 24.36 28.84
C LEU A 384 -9.55 25.01 29.65
N THR A 385 -9.50 26.35 29.71
CA THR A 385 -8.42 27.10 30.40
C THR A 385 -8.17 26.61 31.83
N GLY A 386 -9.23 26.44 32.62
CA GLY A 386 -9.14 25.98 34.02
C GLY A 386 -8.80 24.50 34.18
N SER A 387 -8.96 23.70 33.12
CA SER A 387 -8.69 22.26 33.13
C SER A 387 -7.31 21.94 32.56
N ASN A 388 -6.94 22.59 31.44
CA ASN A 388 -5.63 22.46 30.80
C ASN A 388 -4.53 23.23 31.54
N LEU A 389 -4.90 24.27 32.30
CA LEU A 389 -3.98 25.14 33.06
C LEU A 389 -2.97 25.88 32.16
N THR A 390 -3.46 26.56 31.12
CA THR A 390 -2.59 27.20 30.12
C THR A 390 -2.48 28.71 30.22
N ARG A 391 -3.26 29.34 31.08
CA ARG A 391 -3.26 30.80 31.26
C ARG A 391 -2.42 31.19 32.47
N TRP A 392 -1.31 31.90 32.26
CA TRP A 392 -0.56 32.49 33.36
C TRP A 392 -1.35 33.61 34.03
N LYS A 393 -1.08 33.87 35.31
CA LYS A 393 -1.89 34.74 36.18
C LYS A 393 -2.15 36.12 35.56
N ASP A 394 -1.10 36.77 35.10
CA ASP A 394 -1.15 38.15 34.58
C ASP A 394 -1.23 38.19 33.05
N ALA A 395 -1.70 37.11 32.41
CA ALA A 395 -1.95 37.12 30.97
C ALA A 395 -3.03 38.14 30.64
N GLU A 396 -2.85 38.86 29.54
CA GLU A 396 -3.91 39.65 28.91
C GLU A 396 -4.51 38.83 27.76
N ASP A 397 -5.83 38.81 27.67
CA ASP A 397 -6.54 38.08 26.63
C ASP A 397 -6.48 38.89 25.31
N PHE A 398 -6.24 38.21 24.19
CA PHE A 398 -6.34 38.85 22.87
C PHE A 398 -7.81 39.08 22.54
N GLN A 399 -8.24 40.33 22.61
CA GLN A 399 -9.61 40.75 22.40
C GLN A 399 -9.66 42.13 21.75
N PRO A 400 -10.70 42.45 20.97
CA PRO A 400 -10.91 43.82 20.52
C PRO A 400 -11.07 44.74 21.73
N PRO A 401 -10.36 45.88 21.79
CA PRO A 401 -10.47 46.82 22.92
C PRO A 401 -11.90 47.27 23.22
N SER A 402 -12.79 47.27 22.21
CA SER A 402 -14.22 47.60 22.33
C SER A 402 -14.99 46.69 23.29
N THR A 403 -14.48 45.50 23.61
CA THR A 403 -15.12 44.55 24.54
C THR A 403 -14.82 44.84 26.01
N GLY A 404 -13.73 45.55 26.31
CA GLY A 404 -13.21 45.70 27.67
C GLY A 404 -12.67 44.41 28.31
N LEU A 405 -12.53 43.32 27.53
CA LEU A 405 -12.07 42.01 28.00
C LEU A 405 -10.57 41.76 27.75
N GLY A 406 -9.89 42.68 27.06
CA GLY A 406 -8.47 42.59 26.72
C GLY A 406 -8.12 43.58 25.61
N SER A 407 -7.02 43.31 24.91
CA SER A 407 -6.56 44.11 23.78
C SER A 407 -5.92 43.23 22.71
N TYR A 408 -5.68 43.76 21.52
CA TYR A 408 -4.95 43.03 20.49
C TYR A 408 -3.47 42.77 20.86
N ALA A 409 -2.90 43.49 21.84
CA ALA A 409 -1.58 43.15 22.37
C ALA A 409 -1.60 41.91 23.29
N GLY A 410 -2.80 41.45 23.69
CA GLY A 410 -3.00 40.25 24.48
C GLY A 410 -2.38 39.00 23.85
N ARG A 411 -1.97 38.06 24.71
CA ARG A 411 -1.21 36.86 24.34
C ARG A 411 -1.96 35.56 24.66
N TYR A 412 -3.12 35.66 25.32
CA TYR A 412 -3.97 34.53 25.63
C TYR A 412 -5.26 34.52 24.80
N PHE A 413 -5.53 33.43 24.08
CA PHE A 413 -6.70 33.30 23.23
C PHE A 413 -7.83 32.54 23.95
N ARG A 414 -9.06 33.03 23.78
CA ARG A 414 -10.29 32.30 24.12
C ARG A 414 -10.88 31.74 22.82
N PHE A 415 -10.51 30.50 22.48
CA PHE A 415 -10.98 29.90 21.23
C PHE A 415 -12.46 29.47 21.29
N GLY A 416 -13.00 29.22 22.49
CA GLY A 416 -14.28 28.50 22.67
C GLY A 416 -14.15 27.02 22.27
N VAL A 417 -15.25 26.27 22.28
CA VAL A 417 -15.26 24.83 21.94
C VAL A 417 -15.12 24.66 20.42
N ARG A 418 -13.89 24.78 19.93
CA ARG A 418 -13.53 24.93 18.51
C ARG A 418 -12.17 24.32 18.21
N GLU A 419 -11.94 23.06 18.55
CA GLU A 419 -10.63 22.41 18.45
C GLU A 419 -10.06 22.46 17.03
N HIS A 420 -10.90 22.18 16.03
CA HIS A 420 -10.46 22.11 14.64
C HIS A 420 -10.06 23.50 14.13
N GLY A 421 -10.91 24.51 14.37
CA GLY A 421 -10.64 25.91 14.05
C GLY A 421 -9.44 26.46 14.82
N MET A 422 -9.30 26.12 16.11
CA MET A 422 -8.17 26.50 16.96
C MET A 422 -6.83 26.04 16.38
N VAL A 423 -6.70 24.76 16.03
CA VAL A 423 -5.44 24.23 15.48
C VAL A 423 -5.16 24.85 14.09
N ALA A 424 -6.17 25.00 13.23
CA ALA A 424 -6.00 25.63 11.93
C ALA A 424 -5.64 27.13 12.03
N ILE A 425 -6.20 27.85 13.00
CA ILE A 425 -5.80 29.23 13.33
C ILE A 425 -4.34 29.27 13.80
N CYS A 426 -3.92 28.34 14.66
CA CYS A 426 -2.52 28.24 15.08
C CYS A 426 -1.56 27.93 13.91
N ASN A 427 -1.97 27.15 12.92
CA ASN A 427 -1.19 26.98 11.69
C ASN A 427 -1.02 28.31 10.94
N GLY A 428 -2.07 29.15 10.90
CA GLY A 428 -2.01 30.50 10.34
C GLY A 428 -1.08 31.45 11.12
N LEU A 429 -1.09 31.36 12.45
CA LEU A 429 -0.15 32.09 13.32
C LEU A 429 1.30 31.68 13.00
N ALA A 430 1.57 30.37 12.91
CA ALA A 430 2.89 29.85 12.58
C ALA A 430 3.35 30.28 11.18
N ALA A 431 2.46 30.21 10.19
CA ALA A 431 2.74 30.62 8.80
C ALA A 431 3.05 32.13 8.69
N TYR A 432 2.41 32.98 9.50
CA TYR A 432 2.64 34.42 9.49
C TYR A 432 4.08 34.79 9.91
N GLY A 433 4.65 34.02 10.84
CA GLY A 433 5.96 34.28 11.46
C GLY A 433 5.91 35.26 12.63
N GLY A 434 7.05 35.47 13.30
CA GLY A 434 7.16 36.44 14.40
C GLY A 434 6.44 36.03 15.70
N VAL A 435 5.73 34.91 15.75
CA VAL A 435 5.05 34.38 16.94
C VAL A 435 5.29 32.86 17.04
N ILE A 436 5.15 32.30 18.23
CA ILE A 436 5.20 30.85 18.49
C ILE A 436 3.83 30.45 19.08
N PRO A 437 2.95 29.83 18.28
CA PRO A 437 1.62 29.50 18.73
C PRO A 437 1.61 28.25 19.61
N PHE A 438 0.82 28.30 20.68
CA PHE A 438 0.32 27.11 21.36
C PHE A 438 -1.22 27.08 21.39
N ASN A 439 -1.77 25.87 21.45
CA ASN A 439 -3.19 25.64 21.65
C ASN A 439 -3.41 24.57 22.74
N ALA A 440 -4.64 24.40 23.22
CA ALA A 440 -4.90 23.47 24.31
C ALA A 440 -6.32 22.92 24.31
N THR A 441 -6.43 21.61 24.55
CA THR A 441 -7.70 20.89 24.78
C THR A 441 -7.40 19.59 25.57
N PHE A 442 -8.38 18.71 25.74
CA PHE A 442 -8.11 17.34 26.18
C PHE A 442 -7.53 16.51 25.05
N LEU A 443 -6.63 15.57 25.36
CA LEU A 443 -5.97 14.77 24.34
C LEU A 443 -6.96 14.05 23.41
N ASN A 444 -8.07 13.55 23.95
CA ASN A 444 -9.09 12.88 23.14
C ASN A 444 -9.72 13.80 22.08
N PHE A 445 -9.85 15.09 22.41
CA PHE A 445 -10.48 16.08 21.51
C PHE A 445 -9.49 16.68 20.50
N VAL A 446 -8.19 16.39 20.61
CA VAL A 446 -7.25 16.64 19.50
C VAL A 446 -7.71 15.89 18.24
N SER A 447 -8.40 14.76 18.40
CA SER A 447 -9.00 14.00 17.30
C SER A 447 -10.05 14.79 16.50
N TYR A 448 -10.76 15.76 17.10
CA TYR A 448 -11.64 16.67 16.34
C TYR A 448 -10.85 17.54 15.36
N ALA A 449 -9.60 17.85 15.69
CA ALA A 449 -8.73 18.71 14.89
C ALA A 449 -7.78 17.93 13.96
N ALA A 450 -7.98 16.62 13.76
CA ALA A 450 -7.03 15.75 13.06
C ALA A 450 -6.61 16.28 11.67
N GLY A 451 -7.54 16.88 10.91
CA GLY A 451 -7.24 17.49 9.62
C GLY A 451 -6.24 18.65 9.70
N ALA A 452 -6.38 19.51 10.71
CA ALA A 452 -5.48 20.65 10.93
C ALA A 452 -4.14 20.22 11.56
N VAL A 453 -4.16 19.22 12.45
CA VAL A 453 -2.93 18.60 13.00
C VAL A 453 -2.08 18.00 11.89
N ARG A 454 -2.72 17.26 10.96
CA ARG A 454 -2.05 16.73 9.76
C ARG A 454 -1.41 17.83 8.92
N LEU A 455 -2.11 18.94 8.71
CA LEU A 455 -1.55 20.06 7.94
C LEU A 455 -0.45 20.81 8.68
N ALA A 456 -0.44 20.83 10.02
CA ALA A 456 0.68 21.38 10.78
C ALA A 456 1.96 20.57 10.49
N ALA A 457 1.84 19.25 10.49
CA ALA A 457 2.95 18.33 10.23
C ALA A 457 3.43 18.41 8.77
N LEU A 458 2.48 18.36 7.81
CA LEU A 458 2.78 18.46 6.38
C LEU A 458 3.38 19.81 5.98
N SER A 459 2.97 20.90 6.64
CA SER A 459 3.44 22.26 6.33
C SER A 459 4.72 22.63 7.08
N HIS A 460 5.27 21.73 7.90
CA HIS A 460 6.44 21.99 8.73
C HIS A 460 6.26 23.19 9.68
N PHE A 461 5.10 23.29 10.34
CA PHE A 461 4.85 24.39 11.27
C PHE A 461 5.29 24.06 12.70
N ARG A 462 6.01 24.99 13.33
CA ARG A 462 6.24 24.99 14.78
C ARG A 462 4.94 25.37 15.49
N MET A 463 4.24 24.37 15.99
CA MET A 463 2.99 24.51 16.76
C MET A 463 3.04 23.60 17.99
N ILE A 464 2.59 24.11 19.14
CA ILE A 464 2.56 23.35 20.40
C ILE A 464 1.11 23.10 20.81
N CYS A 465 0.68 21.84 20.85
CA CYS A 465 -0.63 21.44 21.36
C CYS A 465 -0.50 20.92 22.79
N VAL A 466 -1.07 21.63 23.76
CA VAL A 466 -1.13 21.24 25.17
C VAL A 466 -2.37 20.37 25.38
N ALA A 467 -2.18 19.06 25.30
CA ALA A 467 -3.24 18.05 25.25
C ALA A 467 -3.34 17.31 26.60
N THR A 468 -4.13 17.87 27.52
CA THR A 468 -4.22 17.34 28.90
C THR A 468 -5.24 16.21 29.05
N HIS A 469 -5.37 15.62 30.24
CA HIS A 469 -6.30 14.52 30.53
C HIS A 469 -6.03 13.35 29.58
N ASP A 470 -4.78 12.91 29.59
CA ASP A 470 -4.21 12.11 28.53
C ASP A 470 -4.70 10.66 28.48
N SER A 471 -5.17 10.06 29.58
CA SER A 471 -5.53 8.64 29.60
C SER A 471 -6.79 8.36 30.44
N ILE A 472 -7.05 7.08 30.72
CA ILE A 472 -7.96 6.63 31.78
C ILE A 472 -7.66 7.26 33.16
N GLY A 473 -6.48 7.88 33.34
CA GLY A 473 -6.08 8.64 34.52
C GLY A 473 -6.93 9.87 34.81
N LEU A 474 -7.75 10.32 33.85
CA LEU A 474 -8.71 11.38 34.10
C LEU A 474 -9.86 10.94 35.02
N GLY A 475 -10.18 9.64 35.08
CA GLY A 475 -11.20 9.10 35.97
C GLY A 475 -12.64 9.29 35.49
N GLU A 476 -13.41 10.09 36.22
CA GLU A 476 -14.87 10.05 36.24
C GLU A 476 -15.58 10.43 34.93
N ASP A 477 -14.96 11.22 34.03
CA ASP A 477 -15.62 11.57 32.76
C ASP A 477 -15.76 10.35 31.82
N GLY A 478 -15.00 9.28 32.07
CA GLY A 478 -15.22 7.98 31.44
C GLY A 478 -14.80 7.88 29.97
N PRO A 479 -15.22 6.79 29.28
CA PRO A 479 -14.63 6.37 28.00
C PRO A 479 -14.81 7.35 26.84
N THR A 480 -15.74 8.31 26.92
CA THR A 480 -15.90 9.35 25.88
C THR A 480 -14.81 10.41 25.93
N HIS A 481 -14.08 10.51 27.04
CA HIS A 481 -13.01 11.48 27.27
C HIS A 481 -11.63 10.81 27.35
N GLN A 482 -11.58 9.50 27.57
CA GLN A 482 -10.36 8.74 27.83
C GLN A 482 -9.72 8.25 26.52
N PRO A 483 -8.56 8.80 26.11
CA PRO A 483 -7.88 8.37 24.89
C PRO A 483 -7.48 6.89 24.94
N VAL A 484 -7.69 6.17 23.84
CA VAL A 484 -7.21 4.78 23.66
C VAL A 484 -6.36 4.68 22.40
N GLU A 485 -6.91 5.08 21.26
CA GLU A 485 -6.27 5.05 19.94
C GLU A 485 -5.47 6.32 19.61
N THR A 486 -5.65 7.39 20.38
CA THR A 486 -5.16 8.72 20.03
C THR A 486 -3.64 8.78 19.89
N ALA A 487 -2.91 8.14 20.82
CA ALA A 487 -1.45 8.03 20.72
C ALA A 487 -0.98 7.26 19.48
N ALA A 488 -1.75 6.26 19.02
CA ALA A 488 -1.36 5.44 17.88
C ALA A 488 -1.43 6.24 16.57
N TRP A 489 -2.53 6.98 16.32
CA TRP A 489 -2.62 7.79 15.10
C TRP A 489 -1.70 9.01 15.12
N LEU A 490 -1.45 9.59 16.30
CA LEU A 490 -0.48 10.68 16.45
C LEU A 490 0.95 10.23 16.15
N ARG A 491 1.39 9.08 16.70
CA ARG A 491 2.71 8.49 16.39
C ARG A 491 2.83 8.00 14.95
N ALA A 492 1.73 7.63 14.32
CA ALA A 492 1.73 7.23 12.91
C ALA A 492 1.88 8.44 11.95
N MET A 493 1.69 9.67 12.43
CA MET A 493 1.76 10.88 11.62
C MET A 493 3.22 11.28 11.35
N PRO A 494 3.67 11.34 10.09
CA PRO A 494 5.01 11.82 9.77
C PRO A 494 5.22 13.26 10.23
N ASN A 495 6.44 13.58 10.69
CA ASN A 495 6.80 14.92 11.15
C ASN A 495 5.89 15.47 12.26
N LEU A 496 5.54 14.65 13.26
CA LEU A 496 4.85 15.09 14.47
C LEU A 496 5.57 14.52 15.69
N ALA A 497 5.87 15.37 16.68
CA ALA A 497 6.47 14.92 17.94
C ALA A 497 5.38 14.71 18.99
N PHE A 498 5.02 13.45 19.25
CA PHE A 498 4.07 13.10 20.32
C PHE A 498 4.81 12.90 21.63
N TRP A 499 4.65 13.85 22.55
CA TRP A 499 5.29 13.88 23.85
C TRP A 499 4.34 13.40 24.95
N ARG A 500 4.83 12.56 25.85
CA ARG A 500 4.12 12.11 27.04
C ARG A 500 5.07 12.07 28.25
N PRO A 501 5.37 13.24 28.84
CA PRO A 501 6.35 13.37 29.91
C PRO A 501 5.86 12.76 31.23
N ALA A 502 6.76 12.07 31.93
CA ALA A 502 6.49 11.37 33.17
C ALA A 502 6.60 12.22 34.44
N ASP A 503 7.36 13.33 34.39
CA ASP A 503 7.60 14.21 35.53
C ASP A 503 7.91 15.66 35.12
N GLY A 504 8.37 16.48 36.07
CA GLY A 504 8.68 17.88 35.83
C GLY A 504 9.87 18.11 34.88
N ASN A 505 10.93 17.31 34.99
CA ASN A 505 12.11 17.44 34.14
C ASN A 505 11.81 17.04 32.69
N GLU A 506 11.03 15.98 32.50
CA GLU A 506 10.58 15.57 31.16
C GLU A 506 9.59 16.58 30.56
N THR A 507 8.72 17.19 31.38
CA THR A 507 7.81 18.24 30.92
C THR A 507 8.59 19.46 30.42
N SER A 508 9.62 19.90 31.16
CA SER A 508 10.52 20.96 30.69
C SER A 508 11.25 20.57 29.39
N ALA A 509 11.74 19.33 29.27
CA ALA A 509 12.41 18.84 28.06
C ALA A 509 11.50 18.82 26.82
N ALA A 510 10.24 18.45 26.99
CA ALA A 510 9.26 18.43 25.90
C ALA A 510 9.07 19.84 25.32
N TYR A 511 8.87 20.85 26.19
CA TYR A 511 8.83 22.26 25.76
C TYR A 511 10.16 22.71 25.14
N THR A 512 11.29 22.24 25.66
CA THR A 512 12.60 22.57 25.08
C THR A 512 12.70 22.18 23.62
N VAL A 513 12.39 20.92 23.31
CA VAL A 513 12.48 20.42 21.93
C VAL A 513 11.40 21.06 21.05
N ALA A 514 10.18 21.25 21.55
CA ALA A 514 9.10 21.88 20.78
C ALA A 514 9.41 23.33 20.39
N LEU A 515 10.09 24.09 21.27
CA LEU A 515 10.54 25.45 20.99
C LEU A 515 11.73 25.49 20.04
N LEU A 516 12.64 24.52 20.12
CA LEU A 516 13.81 24.46 19.24
C LEU A 516 13.46 23.94 17.83
N SER A 517 12.50 23.03 17.71
CA SER A 517 12.09 22.48 16.41
C SER A 517 11.30 23.52 15.61
N THR A 518 11.94 24.16 14.62
CA THR A 518 11.29 25.14 13.72
C THR A 518 10.29 24.50 12.76
N GLY A 519 10.42 23.20 12.49
CA GLY A 519 9.73 22.52 11.39
C GLY A 519 8.84 21.34 11.78
N THR A 520 8.62 21.10 13.08
CA THR A 520 7.87 19.93 13.57
C THR A 520 6.87 20.36 14.64
N PRO A 521 5.55 20.16 14.45
CA PRO A 521 4.57 20.36 15.50
C PRO A 521 4.74 19.35 16.63
N SER A 522 4.37 19.75 17.84
CA SER A 522 4.44 18.92 19.04
C SER A 522 3.07 18.81 19.72
N VAL A 523 2.68 17.59 20.08
CA VAL A 523 1.48 17.34 20.91
C VAL A 523 1.94 16.82 22.27
N MET A 524 1.57 17.54 23.33
CA MET A 524 1.96 17.28 24.72
C MET A 524 0.83 16.57 25.45
N ALA A 525 0.89 15.25 25.56
CA ALA A 525 -0.03 14.44 26.35
C ALA A 525 0.27 14.58 27.85
N LEU A 526 -0.64 15.20 28.60
CA LEU A 526 -0.40 15.58 30.01
C LEU A 526 -1.48 15.04 30.96
N SER A 527 -1.07 14.57 32.13
CA SER A 527 -1.92 13.89 33.11
C SER A 527 -2.83 14.85 33.89
N ARG A 528 -3.98 14.34 34.34
CA ARG A 528 -4.85 15.01 35.32
C ARG A 528 -4.34 14.78 36.75
N GLN A 529 -3.94 13.54 37.02
CA GLN A 529 -3.46 12.98 38.27
C GLN A 529 -1.99 13.32 38.55
N ASN A 530 -1.63 13.37 39.83
CA ASN A 530 -0.26 13.66 40.26
C ASN A 530 0.71 12.53 39.92
N LEU A 531 1.91 12.90 39.47
CA LEU A 531 3.01 11.99 39.15
C LEU A 531 4.21 12.31 40.06
N PRO A 532 4.97 11.32 40.53
CA PRO A 532 6.17 11.56 41.35
C PRO A 532 7.29 12.19 40.51
N GLN A 533 8.20 12.92 41.16
CA GLN A 533 9.46 13.32 40.52
C GLN A 533 10.41 12.13 40.51
N LEU A 534 11.02 11.83 39.36
CA LEU A 534 11.73 10.58 39.15
C LEU A 534 13.22 10.72 39.47
N GLU A 535 13.76 9.77 40.24
CA GLU A 535 15.21 9.62 40.41
C GLU A 535 15.87 9.34 39.06
N GLY A 536 16.90 10.12 38.71
CA GLY A 536 17.64 9.99 37.47
C GLY A 536 17.05 10.70 36.24
N SER A 537 15.87 11.32 36.32
CA SER A 537 15.33 12.16 35.24
C SER A 537 16.07 13.49 35.17
N THR A 538 16.36 13.97 33.96
CA THR A 538 16.89 15.31 33.73
C THR A 538 16.38 15.85 32.40
N ILE A 539 16.37 17.18 32.25
CA ILE A 539 16.02 17.81 30.97
C ILE A 539 16.91 17.26 29.85
N GLN A 540 18.24 17.21 30.06
CA GLN A 540 19.22 16.82 29.05
C GLN A 540 19.06 15.37 28.57
N LYS A 541 18.65 14.45 29.45
CA LYS A 541 18.37 13.07 29.06
C LYS A 541 17.06 12.99 28.27
N ALA A 542 16.01 13.64 28.77
CA ALA A 542 14.67 13.59 28.20
C ALA A 542 14.57 14.27 26.82
N THR A 543 15.40 15.28 26.53
CA THR A 543 15.46 15.91 25.19
C THR A 543 15.86 14.93 24.08
N LYS A 544 16.38 13.74 24.41
CA LYS A 544 16.73 12.68 23.46
C LYS A 544 15.56 11.73 23.14
N GLY A 545 14.35 12.02 23.63
CA GLY A 545 13.12 11.27 23.37
C GLY A 545 12.97 9.97 24.16
N ALA A 546 14.08 9.28 24.43
CA ALA A 546 14.15 8.18 25.40
C ALA A 546 15.53 8.10 26.05
N TYR A 547 15.56 7.59 27.28
CA TYR A 547 16.80 7.41 28.04
C TYR A 547 16.63 6.34 29.12
N VAL A 548 17.76 5.83 29.59
CA VAL A 548 17.81 4.89 30.72
C VAL A 548 17.60 5.67 32.01
N LEU A 549 16.46 5.45 32.65
CA LEU A 549 16.12 6.06 33.92
C LEU A 549 16.84 5.36 35.07
N GLU A 550 16.79 4.02 35.07
CA GLU A 550 17.49 3.17 36.03
C GLU A 550 18.29 2.10 35.28
N GLU A 551 19.61 2.19 35.37
CA GLU A 551 20.54 1.26 34.72
C GLU A 551 20.77 0.02 35.60
N VAL A 552 20.75 -1.17 34.97
CA VAL A 552 20.99 -2.45 35.63
C VAL A 552 21.81 -3.33 34.70
N GLU A 553 23.04 -3.62 35.10
CA GLU A 553 23.92 -4.50 34.33
C GLU A 553 23.35 -5.93 34.28
N ASN A 554 23.43 -6.55 33.09
CA ASN A 554 22.93 -7.90 32.84
C ASN A 554 21.44 -8.06 33.24
N ALA A 555 20.62 -7.09 32.87
CA ALA A 555 19.18 -7.12 33.13
C ALA A 555 18.50 -8.31 32.44
N ASP A 556 17.62 -9.00 33.16
CA ASP A 556 16.76 -10.06 32.66
C ASP A 556 15.64 -9.51 31.75
N LEU A 557 15.27 -8.24 31.94
CA LEU A 557 14.20 -7.53 31.22
C LEU A 557 14.48 -6.03 31.20
N THR A 558 14.13 -5.36 30.10
CA THR A 558 13.97 -3.90 30.07
C THR A 558 12.49 -3.55 30.03
N ILE A 559 12.04 -2.67 30.92
CA ILE A 559 10.73 -2.04 30.83
C ILE A 559 10.89 -0.67 30.18
N VAL A 560 10.10 -0.40 29.16
CA VAL A 560 10.01 0.92 28.51
C VAL A 560 8.61 1.48 28.74
N SER A 561 8.51 2.73 29.15
CA SER A 561 7.22 3.37 29.44
C SER A 561 7.25 4.86 29.17
N THR A 562 6.10 5.51 29.25
CA THR A 562 5.89 6.94 29.04
C THR A 562 4.96 7.48 30.13
N GLY A 563 4.97 8.80 30.36
CA GLY A 563 3.98 9.48 31.19
C GLY A 563 3.75 8.85 32.55
N SER A 564 2.46 8.71 32.90
CA SER A 564 2.02 8.21 34.20
C SER A 564 2.48 6.80 34.53
N GLU A 565 2.73 5.96 33.52
CA GLU A 565 3.11 4.57 33.74
C GLU A 565 4.57 4.42 34.17
N VAL A 566 5.45 5.39 33.90
CA VAL A 566 6.87 5.33 34.33
C VAL A 566 7.00 5.19 35.84
N GLY A 567 6.25 5.99 36.62
CA GLY A 567 6.24 5.88 38.09
C GLY A 567 5.70 4.54 38.58
N LEU A 568 4.67 4.00 37.91
CA LEU A 568 4.10 2.68 38.22
C LEU A 568 5.08 1.54 37.89
N CYS A 569 5.82 1.65 36.78
CA CYS A 569 6.88 0.73 36.41
C CYS A 569 8.04 0.77 37.42
N VAL A 570 8.46 1.93 37.90
CA VAL A 570 9.48 2.05 38.96
C VAL A 570 9.02 1.33 40.23
N ALA A 571 7.77 1.51 40.66
CA ALA A 571 7.21 0.80 41.81
C ALA A 571 7.14 -0.72 41.58
N ALA A 572 6.77 -1.17 40.38
CA ALA A 572 6.78 -2.58 39.99
C ALA A 572 8.20 -3.18 40.04
N ILE A 573 9.20 -2.44 39.55
CA ILE A 573 10.61 -2.85 39.55
C ILE A 573 11.13 -3.07 40.98
N GLN A 574 10.76 -2.23 41.96
CA GLN A 574 11.15 -2.48 43.35
C GLN A 574 10.60 -3.81 43.89
N LYS A 575 9.36 -4.17 43.51
CA LYS A 575 8.78 -5.47 43.85
C LYS A 575 9.52 -6.62 43.16
N LEU A 576 9.86 -6.48 41.88
CA LEU A 576 10.60 -7.48 41.10
C LEU A 576 12.02 -7.73 41.64
N LYS A 577 12.71 -6.68 42.11
CA LYS A 577 14.01 -6.80 42.78
C LYS A 577 13.93 -7.69 44.02
N SER A 578 12.88 -7.56 44.82
CA SER A 578 12.68 -8.41 46.01
C SER A 578 12.52 -9.90 45.67
N LYS A 579 12.13 -10.20 44.43
CA LYS A 579 12.01 -11.56 43.87
C LYS A 579 13.25 -12.01 43.07
N GLY A 580 14.31 -11.20 43.05
CA GLY A 580 15.58 -11.52 42.40
C GLY A 580 15.62 -11.28 40.89
N LEU A 581 14.62 -10.62 40.29
CA LEU A 581 14.61 -10.30 38.87
C LEU A 581 15.31 -8.95 38.61
N LYS A 582 16.30 -8.94 37.72
CA LYS A 582 17.03 -7.73 37.33
C LYS A 582 16.29 -7.02 36.20
N VAL A 583 15.67 -5.88 36.51
CA VAL A 583 14.87 -5.14 35.52
C VAL A 583 15.42 -3.74 35.33
N ARG A 584 15.72 -3.41 34.07
CA ARG A 584 16.20 -2.09 33.64
C ARG A 584 15.03 -1.19 33.27
N MET A 585 15.09 0.09 33.61
CA MET A 585 14.01 1.04 33.34
C MET A 585 14.40 2.07 32.28
N VAL A 586 13.58 2.19 31.22
CA VAL A 586 13.69 3.21 30.18
C VAL A 586 12.46 4.10 30.22
N SER A 587 12.67 5.41 30.33
CA SER A 587 11.63 6.40 30.06
C SER A 587 11.71 6.83 28.60
N MET A 588 10.56 6.87 27.91
CA MET A 588 10.44 7.22 26.49
C MET A 588 9.37 8.31 26.28
N PRO A 589 9.60 9.54 26.75
CA PRO A 589 8.62 10.62 26.60
C PRO A 589 8.27 10.92 25.14
N CYS A 590 9.12 10.64 24.14
CA CYS A 590 8.77 10.82 22.73
C CYS A 590 9.46 9.80 21.83
N VAL A 591 8.67 8.93 21.19
CA VAL A 591 9.14 7.87 20.29
C VAL A 591 9.85 8.46 19.06
N ASP A 592 9.26 9.46 18.40
CA ASP A 592 9.78 10.04 17.16
C ASP A 592 11.15 10.70 17.37
N VAL A 593 11.31 11.46 18.45
CA VAL A 593 12.59 12.09 18.81
C VAL A 593 13.65 11.04 19.15
N PHE A 594 13.26 9.94 19.80
CA PHE A 594 14.17 8.82 20.06
C PHE A 594 14.59 8.10 18.77
N LEU A 595 13.65 7.83 17.87
CA LEU A 595 13.93 7.14 16.61
C LEU A 595 14.83 7.96 15.69
N ALA A 596 14.78 9.30 15.79
CA ALA A 596 15.67 10.23 15.09
C ALA A 596 17.11 10.26 15.65
N GLN A 597 17.37 9.71 16.85
CA GLN A 597 18.73 9.63 17.39
C GLN A 597 19.59 8.64 16.58
N ASP A 598 20.91 8.78 16.70
CA ASP A 598 21.85 7.88 16.06
C ASP A 598 21.71 6.44 16.58
N LYS A 599 22.13 5.47 15.77
CA LYS A 599 21.97 4.05 16.08
C LYS A 599 22.71 3.64 17.36
N ALA A 600 23.87 4.23 17.65
CA ALA A 600 24.63 3.90 18.84
C ALA A 600 23.89 4.35 20.11
N TYR A 601 23.33 5.55 20.11
CA TYR A 601 22.48 6.02 21.19
C TYR A 601 21.24 5.13 21.36
N LYS A 602 20.53 4.81 20.28
CA LYS A 602 19.35 3.93 20.34
C LYS A 602 19.68 2.56 20.94
N LEU A 603 20.80 1.95 20.55
CA LEU A 603 21.26 0.68 21.11
C LEU A 603 21.77 0.80 22.56
N SER A 604 22.26 1.98 22.97
CA SER A 604 22.60 2.23 24.38
C SER A 604 21.34 2.27 25.26
N VAL A 605 20.20 2.73 24.72
CA VAL A 605 18.92 2.78 25.45
C VAL A 605 18.17 1.46 25.35
N LEU A 606 18.17 0.79 24.19
CA LEU A 606 17.53 -0.50 23.96
C LEU A 606 18.55 -1.50 23.38
N PRO A 607 19.38 -2.13 24.23
CA PRO A 607 20.42 -3.03 23.78
C PRO A 607 19.84 -4.34 23.23
N SER A 608 20.55 -4.94 22.28
CA SER A 608 20.20 -6.26 21.77
C SER A 608 20.36 -7.34 22.84
N GLY A 609 19.50 -8.37 22.80
CA GLY A 609 19.59 -9.55 23.68
C GLY A 609 18.74 -9.48 24.96
N ASN A 610 18.26 -8.29 25.34
CA ASN A 610 17.35 -8.14 26.47
C ASN A 610 15.90 -8.09 25.97
N PRO A 611 14.97 -8.89 26.52
CA PRO A 611 13.56 -8.71 26.22
C PRO A 611 13.12 -7.32 26.69
N VAL A 612 12.14 -6.75 25.99
CA VAL A 612 11.65 -5.39 26.22
C VAL A 612 10.14 -5.43 26.36
N LEU A 613 9.62 -5.00 27.51
CA LEU A 613 8.20 -4.85 27.77
C LEU A 613 7.83 -3.37 27.74
N SER A 614 6.92 -2.99 26.86
CA SER A 614 6.30 -1.67 26.87
C SER A 614 5.09 -1.62 27.80
N VAL A 615 4.93 -0.53 28.54
CA VAL A 615 3.76 -0.30 29.42
C VAL A 615 3.21 1.10 29.18
N GLU A 616 1.96 1.20 28.75
CA GLU A 616 1.30 2.48 28.49
C GLU A 616 -0.22 2.35 28.52
N ALA A 617 -0.93 3.30 29.13
CA ALA A 617 -2.38 3.31 29.24
C ALA A 617 -3.12 3.71 27.94
N TYR A 618 -2.72 3.14 26.80
CA TYR A 618 -3.31 3.29 25.46
C TYR A 618 -3.42 1.95 24.73
N SER A 619 -3.90 1.98 23.49
CA SER A 619 -3.70 0.91 22.51
C SER A 619 -2.21 0.56 22.38
N THR A 620 -1.92 -0.73 22.23
CA THR A 620 -0.54 -1.23 22.05
C THR A 620 0.00 -1.04 20.63
N TYR A 621 -0.80 -0.51 19.69
CA TYR A 621 -0.36 -0.23 18.32
C TYR A 621 0.81 0.77 18.30
N GLY A 622 1.83 0.47 17.49
CA GLY A 622 3.06 1.27 17.35
C GLY A 622 4.23 0.83 18.24
N TRP A 623 3.96 0.16 19.37
CA TRP A 623 5.02 -0.29 20.30
C TRP A 623 5.92 -1.40 19.77
N GLY A 624 5.48 -2.14 18.74
CA GLY A 624 6.26 -3.20 18.07
C GLY A 624 7.58 -2.72 17.47
N ASN A 625 7.76 -1.42 17.28
CA ASN A 625 9.01 -0.84 16.76
C ASN A 625 10.14 -0.76 17.80
N VAL A 626 9.80 -0.80 19.10
CA VAL A 626 10.76 -0.53 20.20
C VAL A 626 10.65 -1.53 21.35
N SER A 627 9.72 -2.50 21.28
CA SER A 627 9.52 -3.49 22.33
C SER A 627 9.05 -4.83 21.78
N HIS A 628 9.28 -5.89 22.56
CA HIS A 628 8.93 -7.27 22.19
C HIS A 628 7.53 -7.66 22.67
N GLU A 629 7.12 -7.16 23.83
CA GLU A 629 5.82 -7.38 24.44
C GLU A 629 5.22 -6.04 24.88
N HIS A 630 3.89 -5.99 24.93
CA HIS A 630 3.16 -4.74 25.17
C HIS A 630 2.08 -4.94 26.22
N PHE A 631 1.99 -4.00 27.16
CA PHE A 631 0.94 -3.93 28.14
C PHE A 631 0.25 -2.56 28.09
N GLY A 632 -1.00 -2.57 27.66
CA GLY A 632 -1.84 -1.39 27.60
C GLY A 632 -3.32 -1.75 27.60
N LEU A 633 -4.15 -0.83 27.13
CA LEU A 633 -5.61 -0.98 27.09
C LEU A 633 -6.04 -1.91 25.96
N LYS A 634 -6.95 -2.84 26.28
CA LYS A 634 -7.55 -3.80 25.32
C LYS A 634 -9.01 -3.47 24.96
N ALA A 635 -9.54 -2.40 25.54
CA ALA A 635 -10.92 -1.95 25.36
C ALA A 635 -10.99 -0.45 25.61
N TRP A 636 -12.17 0.13 25.39
CA TRP A 636 -12.49 1.47 25.88
C TRP A 636 -12.30 1.55 27.41
N GLY A 637 -12.08 2.76 27.91
CA GLY A 637 -11.90 2.99 29.34
C GLY A 637 -13.17 2.82 30.18
N ALA A 638 -13.20 3.38 31.38
CA ALA A 638 -14.34 3.27 32.29
C ALA A 638 -14.52 4.55 33.12
N SER A 639 -15.77 4.87 33.44
CA SER A 639 -16.12 5.97 34.34
C SER A 639 -15.96 5.54 35.79
N GLY A 640 -15.07 6.19 36.53
CA GLY A 640 -14.86 5.97 37.96
C GLY A 640 -13.58 6.63 38.48
N PRO A 641 -13.31 6.58 39.80
CA PRO A 641 -12.05 7.04 40.37
C PRO A 641 -10.85 6.40 39.65
N TYR A 642 -9.86 7.21 39.28
CA TYR A 642 -8.83 6.77 38.33
C TYR A 642 -8.00 5.58 38.85
N ASP A 643 -7.81 5.46 40.16
CA ASP A 643 -7.13 4.35 40.81
C ASP A 643 -7.89 3.02 40.59
N GLN A 644 -9.22 3.03 40.76
CA GLN A 644 -10.08 1.89 40.48
C GLN A 644 -10.12 1.55 38.99
N VAL A 645 -10.07 2.57 38.11
CA VAL A 645 -10.00 2.36 36.66
C VAL A 645 -8.67 1.72 36.27
N TYR A 646 -7.54 2.18 36.82
CA TYR A 646 -6.22 1.56 36.61
C TYR A 646 -6.19 0.12 37.14
N GLU A 647 -6.78 -0.14 38.31
CA GLU A 647 -6.91 -1.49 38.88
C GLU A 647 -7.72 -2.42 37.96
N LYS A 648 -8.85 -1.95 37.44
CA LYS A 648 -9.69 -2.70 36.49
C LYS A 648 -8.92 -3.18 35.26
N PHE A 649 -7.99 -2.37 34.74
CA PHE A 649 -7.17 -2.72 33.58
C PHE A 649 -5.83 -3.38 33.94
N GLY A 650 -5.57 -3.63 35.23
CA GLY A 650 -4.33 -4.23 35.73
C GLY A 650 -3.10 -3.32 35.59
N LEU A 651 -3.28 -2.04 35.29
CA LEU A 651 -2.20 -1.05 35.18
C LEU A 651 -1.73 -0.60 36.58
N THR A 652 -1.47 -1.55 37.45
CA THR A 652 -0.99 -1.32 38.82
C THR A 652 0.45 -1.84 38.94
N PRO A 653 1.21 -1.43 39.98
CA PRO A 653 2.55 -1.96 40.20
C PRO A 653 2.57 -3.50 40.29
N ASP A 654 1.51 -4.10 40.84
CA ASP A 654 1.38 -5.56 40.93
C ASP A 654 1.07 -6.21 39.57
N GLY A 655 0.13 -5.66 38.79
CA GLY A 655 -0.19 -6.18 37.45
C GLY A 655 0.97 -6.03 36.47
N ILE A 656 1.71 -4.92 36.55
CA ILE A 656 2.93 -4.70 35.76
C ILE A 656 4.01 -5.70 36.16
N ALA A 657 4.24 -5.93 37.47
CA ALA A 657 5.22 -6.89 37.95
C ALA A 657 4.89 -8.32 37.50
N GLU A 658 3.62 -8.73 37.61
CA GLU A 658 3.16 -10.05 37.15
C GLU A 658 3.41 -10.24 35.64
N ARG A 659 3.11 -9.21 34.83
CA ARG A 659 3.36 -9.27 33.39
C ARG A 659 4.84 -9.32 33.06
N ALA A 660 5.66 -8.52 33.76
CA ALA A 660 7.11 -8.51 33.61
C ALA A 660 7.74 -9.88 33.92
N GLU A 661 7.30 -10.55 35.00
CA GLU A 661 7.73 -11.92 35.33
C GLU A 661 7.40 -12.90 34.22
N LYS A 662 6.17 -12.83 33.68
CA LYS A 662 5.74 -13.69 32.56
C LYS A 662 6.60 -13.47 31.32
N VAL A 663 6.90 -12.21 30.97
CA VAL A 663 7.75 -11.88 29.82
C VAL A 663 9.19 -12.34 30.04
N ALA A 664 9.78 -12.04 31.20
CA ALA A 664 11.13 -12.48 31.54
C ALA A 664 11.24 -14.01 31.52
N ALA A 665 10.28 -14.74 32.10
CA ALA A 665 10.24 -16.20 32.06
C ALA A 665 10.09 -16.73 30.63
N PHE A 666 9.21 -16.14 29.81
CA PHE A 666 9.01 -16.53 28.42
C PHE A 666 10.29 -16.40 27.60
N TYR A 667 11.00 -15.27 27.71
CA TYR A 667 12.23 -15.05 26.96
C TYR A 667 13.46 -15.71 27.58
N LYS A 668 13.51 -15.91 28.90
CA LYS A 668 14.53 -16.77 29.53
C LYS A 668 14.40 -18.21 29.04
N ASN A 669 13.18 -18.73 28.98
CA ASN A 669 12.91 -20.05 28.43
C ASN A 669 13.29 -20.13 26.96
N ARG A 670 13.08 -19.08 26.14
CA ARG A 670 13.52 -19.03 24.73
C ARG A 670 15.02 -18.79 24.53
N GLY A 671 15.68 -18.06 25.42
CA GLY A 671 17.13 -17.89 25.46
C GLY A 671 17.82 -19.21 25.85
N GLU A 672 17.27 -19.92 26.84
CA GLU A 672 17.61 -21.30 27.16
C GLU A 672 17.20 -22.25 26.03
N TYR A 673 16.11 -22.01 25.29
CA TYR A 673 15.71 -22.82 24.14
C TYR A 673 16.62 -22.60 22.93
N ALA A 674 17.15 -21.39 22.72
CA ALA A 674 18.13 -21.07 21.68
C ALA A 674 19.53 -21.59 22.04
N ALA A 675 19.90 -21.53 23.32
CA ALA A 675 21.12 -22.14 23.85
C ALA A 675 21.04 -23.68 23.88
N ARG A 676 19.88 -24.26 24.20
CA ARG A 676 19.61 -25.71 24.13
C ARG A 676 19.43 -26.19 22.69
N ARG A 677 18.91 -25.38 21.74
CA ARG A 677 18.89 -25.71 20.30
C ARG A 677 20.28 -25.68 19.65
N ARG A 678 21.23 -24.94 20.20
CA ARG A 678 22.65 -25.09 19.83
C ARG A 678 23.23 -26.45 20.28
N VAL A 679 22.53 -27.20 21.13
CA VAL A 679 22.98 -28.50 21.68
C VAL A 679 21.99 -29.66 21.44
N GLY A 680 20.75 -29.40 21.02
CA GLY A 680 19.73 -30.44 20.87
C GLY A 680 18.47 -29.91 20.18
N ILE A 681 18.39 -30.18 18.88
CA ILE A 681 17.15 -30.08 18.10
C ILE A 681 16.31 -31.30 18.52
N HIS A 682 15.14 -31.11 19.17
CA HIS A 682 13.91 -31.92 19.06
C HIS A 682 12.84 -31.48 20.09
N HIS A 683 11.58 -31.42 19.64
CA HIS A 683 10.30 -31.28 20.39
C HIS A 683 9.76 -29.88 20.79
N LEU A 684 8.88 -29.34 19.92
CA LEU A 684 7.75 -28.47 20.31
C LEU A 684 6.44 -29.10 19.80
N SER A 685 5.80 -29.90 20.64
CA SER A 685 4.35 -30.09 20.65
C SER A 685 3.88 -29.81 22.07
N ASP A 686 2.70 -29.21 22.18
CA ASP A 686 1.93 -29.00 23.43
C ASP A 686 2.25 -27.76 24.27
N GLN A 687 1.62 -26.63 23.93
CA GLN A 687 0.88 -25.83 24.93
C GLN A 687 -0.39 -25.24 24.30
N VAL A 688 -1.53 -25.68 24.83
CA VAL A 688 -2.89 -25.28 24.49
C VAL A 688 -3.26 -24.04 25.31
N ILE A 689 -3.56 -22.92 24.66
CA ILE A 689 -4.23 -21.78 25.31
C ILE A 689 -5.73 -22.08 25.31
N ARG A 690 -6.32 -22.32 26.49
CA ARG A 690 -7.78 -22.35 26.70
C ARG A 690 -8.26 -20.94 27.02
N PHE A 691 -9.28 -20.47 26.29
CA PHE A 691 -10.15 -19.38 26.74
C PHE A 691 -11.53 -19.97 27.00
N ASP A 692 -12.02 -19.76 28.21
CA ASP A 692 -13.35 -20.13 28.67
C ASP A 692 -14.15 -18.84 28.88
N THR A 693 -15.17 -18.62 28.06
CA THR A 693 -16.25 -17.67 28.34
C THR A 693 -17.51 -18.18 27.66
N GLY A 694 -18.48 -18.62 28.47
CA GLY A 694 -19.82 -18.96 28.03
C GLY A 694 -20.60 -17.77 27.47
N ASP A 695 -21.66 -18.13 26.74
CA ASP A 695 -22.71 -17.30 26.15
C ASP A 695 -22.39 -16.56 24.84
N VAL A 696 -22.68 -17.28 23.75
CA VAL A 696 -23.14 -16.85 22.41
C VAL A 696 -22.77 -15.41 21.98
N GLN A 697 -21.64 -15.24 21.29
CA GLN A 697 -21.37 -14.06 20.45
C GLN A 697 -20.69 -14.44 19.13
N GLU A 698 -21.07 -13.70 18.09
CA GLU A 698 -20.55 -13.76 16.71
C GLU A 698 -19.03 -13.90 16.66
N ILE A 699 -18.53 -14.84 15.86
CA ILE A 699 -17.11 -14.92 15.52
C ILE A 699 -16.80 -13.77 14.56
N SER A 700 -16.70 -12.54 15.06
CA SER A 700 -16.13 -11.43 14.30
C SER A 700 -14.61 -11.53 14.42
N PHE A 701 -13.93 -11.98 13.37
CA PHE A 701 -12.48 -11.80 13.28
C PHE A 701 -12.21 -10.29 13.22
N THR A 702 -11.60 -9.74 14.26
CA THR A 702 -11.08 -8.37 14.17
C THR A 702 -9.94 -8.34 13.16
N THR A 703 -9.71 -7.21 12.49
CA THR A 703 -8.60 -7.06 11.53
C THR A 703 -7.23 -7.40 12.17
N TYR A 704 -7.07 -7.19 13.48
CA TYR A 704 -5.89 -7.55 14.25
C TYR A 704 -5.71 -9.07 14.41
N ASP A 705 -6.79 -9.81 14.68
CA ASP A 705 -6.78 -11.28 14.77
C ASP A 705 -6.45 -11.91 13.42
N THR A 706 -6.94 -11.32 12.32
CA THR A 706 -6.59 -11.74 10.96
C THR A 706 -5.09 -11.57 10.67
N CYS A 707 -4.47 -10.47 11.12
CA CYS A 707 -3.04 -10.24 10.93
C CYS A 707 -2.18 -11.25 11.70
N LEU A 708 -2.46 -11.47 13.00
CA LEU A 708 -1.69 -12.40 13.82
C LEU A 708 -1.77 -13.85 13.31
N VAL A 709 -2.98 -14.28 12.93
CA VAL A 709 -3.21 -15.59 12.34
C VAL A 709 -2.52 -15.70 10.97
N GLY A 710 -2.56 -14.64 10.17
CA GLY A 710 -1.86 -14.56 8.90
C GLY A 710 -0.34 -14.74 9.06
N TYR A 711 0.27 -14.05 10.02
CA TYR A 711 1.70 -14.20 10.31
C TYR A 711 2.06 -15.60 10.78
N ALA A 712 1.27 -16.19 11.70
CA ALA A 712 1.51 -17.55 12.16
C ALA A 712 1.41 -18.60 11.03
N ALA A 713 0.48 -18.40 10.09
CA ALA A 713 0.37 -19.25 8.91
C ALA A 713 1.60 -19.12 7.99
N VAL A 714 2.08 -17.90 7.75
CA VAL A 714 3.31 -17.65 6.96
C VAL A 714 4.52 -18.28 7.66
N ASP A 715 4.66 -18.14 8.98
CA ASP A 715 5.76 -18.74 9.73
C ASP A 715 5.74 -20.27 9.65
N ALA A 716 4.56 -20.90 9.75
CA ALA A 716 4.42 -22.35 9.61
C ALA A 716 4.78 -22.84 8.19
N ILE A 717 4.44 -22.07 7.15
CA ILE A 717 4.83 -22.37 5.76
C ILE A 717 6.35 -22.25 5.61
N CYS A 718 6.95 -21.20 6.16
CA CYS A 718 8.40 -21.01 6.14
C CYS A 718 9.14 -22.14 6.86
N ASP A 719 8.68 -22.54 8.06
CA ASP A 719 9.26 -23.66 8.82
C ASP A 719 9.16 -24.99 8.04
N TYR A 720 7.98 -25.27 7.48
CA TYR A 720 7.75 -26.44 6.65
C TYR A 720 8.76 -26.54 5.50
N TYR A 721 8.97 -25.48 4.73
CA TYR A 721 9.93 -25.49 3.63
C TYR A 721 11.37 -25.51 4.11
N THR A 722 11.69 -24.85 5.23
CA THR A 722 13.06 -24.78 5.78
C THR A 722 13.52 -26.14 6.29
N HIS A 723 12.60 -27.00 6.74
CA HIS A 723 12.90 -28.32 7.31
C HIS A 723 12.32 -29.47 6.49
N LEU A 724 12.01 -29.22 5.21
CA LEU A 724 11.36 -30.19 4.34
C LEU A 724 12.21 -31.44 4.15
N ASP A 725 13.53 -31.28 4.05
CA ASP A 725 14.54 -32.34 3.91
C ASP A 725 14.64 -33.29 5.10
N ARG A 726 14.07 -32.93 6.25
CA ARG A 726 14.06 -33.74 7.49
C ARG A 726 12.77 -34.53 7.66
N ARG A 727 11.82 -34.38 6.75
CA ARG A 727 10.53 -35.07 6.78
C ARG A 727 10.60 -36.32 5.89
N PRO A 728 9.80 -37.36 6.16
CA PRO A 728 9.66 -38.44 5.19
C PRO A 728 9.16 -37.86 3.86
N VAL A 729 9.57 -38.40 2.72
CA VAL A 729 9.08 -37.98 1.40
C VAL A 729 7.62 -38.37 1.22
N LYS A 730 7.27 -39.57 1.68
CA LYS A 730 5.96 -40.19 1.55
C LYS A 730 5.22 -40.15 2.89
N ALA A 731 3.91 -39.96 2.84
CA ALA A 731 3.06 -40.10 4.02
C ALA A 731 3.12 -41.52 4.59
N GLU A 732 3.26 -41.63 5.91
CA GLU A 732 3.37 -42.91 6.65
C GLU A 732 2.07 -43.20 7.41
N VAL A 733 0.96 -43.28 6.66
CA VAL A 733 -0.39 -43.45 7.23
C VAL A 733 -1.17 -44.52 6.48
N GLU A 734 -2.10 -45.17 7.18
CA GLU A 734 -2.98 -46.20 6.60
C GLU A 734 -4.23 -45.58 5.91
N PRO A 735 -4.85 -46.27 4.94
CA PRO A 735 -6.13 -45.84 4.36
C PRO A 735 -7.19 -45.59 5.44
N GLY A 736 -7.84 -44.42 5.40
CA GLY A 736 -8.86 -44.03 6.38
C GLY A 736 -8.31 -43.39 7.67
N TYR A 737 -6.99 -43.22 7.84
CA TYR A 737 -6.39 -42.67 9.06
C TYR A 737 -7.01 -41.33 9.49
N LEU A 738 -7.29 -40.44 8.53
CA LEU A 738 -7.84 -39.11 8.81
C LEU A 738 -9.33 -39.17 9.14
N LEU A 739 -10.09 -40.04 8.46
CA LEU A 739 -11.52 -40.23 8.72
C LEU A 739 -11.76 -40.77 10.14
N ALA A 740 -10.86 -41.63 10.63
CA ALA A 740 -10.91 -42.13 12.00
C ALA A 740 -10.57 -41.06 13.04
N GLN A 741 -9.93 -39.95 12.64
CA GLN A 741 -9.46 -38.88 13.53
C GLN A 741 -10.31 -37.61 13.48
N LEU A 742 -11.05 -37.39 12.39
CA LEU A 742 -11.96 -36.26 12.22
C LEU A 742 -13.39 -36.62 12.67
N PRO A 743 -14.17 -35.65 13.19
CA PRO A 743 -15.58 -35.88 13.46
C PRO A 743 -16.33 -36.22 12.17
N GLY A 744 -17.34 -37.10 12.27
CA GLY A 744 -18.17 -37.52 11.13
C GLY A 744 -19.14 -36.43 10.62
N GLU A 745 -19.28 -35.34 11.37
CA GLU A 745 -20.11 -34.18 11.02
C GLU A 745 -19.29 -32.89 11.14
N ALA A 746 -19.64 -31.89 10.33
CA ALA A 746 -19.06 -30.55 10.44
C ALA A 746 -19.48 -29.92 11.79
N PRO A 747 -18.64 -29.06 12.40
CA PRO A 747 -18.99 -28.45 13.67
C PRO A 747 -20.22 -27.53 13.48
N GLN A 748 -21.25 -27.69 14.32
CA GLN A 748 -22.45 -26.86 14.27
C GLN A 748 -22.15 -25.38 14.59
N THR A 749 -21.12 -25.14 15.39
CA THR A 749 -20.61 -23.81 15.74
C THR A 749 -19.17 -23.66 15.29
N GLY A 750 -18.79 -22.48 14.78
CA GLY A 750 -17.43 -22.23 14.32
C GLY A 750 -16.37 -22.50 15.41
N GLN A 751 -15.22 -23.00 15.00
CA GLN A 751 -14.09 -23.30 15.88
C GLN A 751 -13.01 -22.21 15.76
N PRO A 752 -12.23 -21.93 16.84
CA PRO A 752 -11.14 -20.96 16.77
C PRO A 752 -10.06 -21.37 15.76
N PHE A 753 -9.55 -20.41 14.98
CA PHE A 753 -8.52 -20.68 13.97
C PHE A 753 -7.26 -21.39 14.51
N PRO A 754 -6.74 -21.08 15.72
CA PRO A 754 -5.59 -21.81 16.25
C PRO A 754 -5.84 -23.32 16.42
N SER A 755 -7.07 -23.73 16.71
CA SER A 755 -7.45 -25.15 16.78
C SER A 755 -7.43 -25.77 15.39
N ILE A 756 -7.99 -25.07 14.40
CA ILE A 756 -8.00 -25.50 12.99
C ILE A 756 -6.56 -25.64 12.46
N ALA A 757 -5.70 -24.64 12.72
CA ALA A 757 -4.30 -24.66 12.31
C ALA A 757 -3.52 -25.79 12.99
N ARG A 758 -3.81 -26.08 14.27
CA ARG A 758 -3.20 -27.20 14.98
C ARG A 758 -3.65 -28.54 14.41
N ASP A 759 -4.92 -28.70 14.09
CA ASP A 759 -5.43 -29.93 13.48
C ASP A 759 -4.87 -30.12 12.07
N PHE A 760 -4.62 -29.03 11.32
CA PHE A 760 -3.85 -29.14 10.09
C PHE A 760 -2.47 -29.73 10.34
N GLN A 761 -1.72 -29.23 11.32
CA GLN A 761 -0.37 -29.73 11.63
C GLN A 761 -0.37 -31.17 12.18
N ARG A 762 -1.36 -31.52 13.01
CA ARG A 762 -1.40 -32.79 13.75
C ARG A 762 -2.09 -33.91 12.99
N LEU A 763 -3.19 -33.60 12.30
CA LEU A 763 -4.07 -34.60 11.68
C LEU A 763 -3.84 -34.65 10.17
N ILE A 764 -3.66 -33.51 9.50
CA ILE A 764 -3.61 -33.44 8.04
C ILE A 764 -2.18 -33.57 7.50
N LEU A 765 -1.24 -32.77 8.02
CA LEU A 765 0.14 -32.71 7.53
C LEU A 765 0.87 -34.07 7.56
N PRO A 766 0.67 -34.97 8.55
CA PRO A 766 1.30 -36.29 8.54
C PRO A 766 0.86 -37.19 7.38
N GLY A 767 -0.34 -36.96 6.82
CA GLY A 767 -0.80 -37.68 5.63
C GLY A 767 -0.44 -37.02 4.31
N ILE A 768 0.33 -35.92 4.31
CA ILE A 768 0.76 -35.25 3.09
C ILE A 768 2.04 -35.90 2.57
N THR A 769 2.01 -36.37 1.31
CA THR A 769 3.25 -36.69 0.58
C THR A 769 3.92 -35.40 0.16
N HIS A 770 5.22 -35.27 0.41
CA HIS A 770 5.97 -34.02 0.28
C HIS A 770 6.62 -33.89 -1.12
N TRP A 771 5.84 -33.46 -2.12
CA TRP A 771 6.27 -33.41 -3.53
C TRP A 771 7.42 -32.42 -3.83
N GLN A 772 7.72 -31.51 -2.91
CA GLN A 772 8.85 -30.59 -3.03
C GLN A 772 10.12 -31.06 -2.29
N HIS A 773 10.07 -32.25 -1.68
CA HIS A 773 11.21 -32.84 -0.99
C HIS A 773 12.35 -33.09 -1.98
N PRO A 774 13.63 -32.84 -1.62
CA PRO A 774 14.77 -33.06 -2.50
C PRO A 774 14.88 -34.49 -3.07
N SER A 775 14.41 -35.48 -2.31
CA SER A 775 14.36 -36.92 -2.65
C SER A 775 13.04 -37.41 -3.30
N PHE A 776 12.20 -36.50 -3.80
CA PHE A 776 10.98 -36.85 -4.54
C PHE A 776 11.27 -36.94 -6.05
N PHE A 777 11.18 -38.15 -6.62
CA PHE A 777 11.47 -38.44 -8.03
C PHE A 777 10.38 -39.25 -8.74
N ALA A 778 9.20 -39.35 -8.12
CA ALA A 778 8.09 -40.17 -8.56
C ALA A 778 7.36 -39.59 -9.77
N TYR A 779 6.75 -38.42 -9.57
CA TYR A 779 6.13 -37.64 -10.62
C TYR A 779 7.02 -36.43 -10.91
N PHE A 780 6.72 -35.68 -11.97
CA PHE A 780 7.34 -34.36 -12.10
C PHE A 780 6.85 -33.49 -10.94
N PRO A 781 7.77 -32.99 -10.09
CA PRO A 781 7.39 -32.29 -8.89
C PRO A 781 6.60 -31.05 -9.27
N ALA A 782 5.56 -30.75 -8.47
CA ALA A 782 4.86 -29.49 -8.59
C ALA A 782 5.68 -28.42 -7.86
N ILE A 783 6.36 -27.58 -8.62
CA ILE A 783 7.35 -26.67 -8.04
C ILE A 783 6.66 -25.39 -7.61
N SER A 784 6.45 -25.21 -6.32
CA SER A 784 5.94 -23.95 -5.79
C SER A 784 7.08 -23.19 -5.13
N THR A 785 7.51 -22.10 -5.76
CA THR A 785 8.39 -21.09 -5.16
C THR A 785 7.62 -20.23 -4.15
N PHE A 786 8.32 -19.56 -3.23
CA PHE A 786 7.68 -18.63 -2.30
C PHE A 786 6.94 -17.51 -3.07
N GLU A 787 7.49 -17.03 -4.18
CA GLU A 787 6.88 -16.04 -5.05
C GLU A 787 5.57 -16.54 -5.66
N SER A 788 5.54 -17.80 -6.10
CA SER A 788 4.30 -18.42 -6.56
C SER A 788 3.27 -18.56 -5.43
N MET A 789 3.69 -18.84 -4.19
CA MET A 789 2.76 -18.97 -3.05
C MET A 789 2.18 -17.61 -2.65
N LEU A 790 3.03 -16.59 -2.59
CA LEU A 790 2.62 -15.22 -2.32
C LEU A 790 1.69 -14.71 -3.42
N GLY A 791 1.99 -15.00 -4.68
CA GLY A 791 1.08 -14.69 -5.78
C GLY A 791 -0.30 -15.33 -5.58
N ASP A 792 -0.36 -16.58 -5.15
CA ASP A 792 -1.64 -17.27 -4.88
C ASP A 792 -2.38 -16.63 -3.69
N LEU A 793 -1.65 -16.21 -2.65
CA LEU A 793 -2.21 -15.50 -1.50
C LEU A 793 -2.80 -14.13 -1.92
N TYR A 794 -2.08 -13.37 -2.75
CA TYR A 794 -2.57 -12.10 -3.30
C TYR A 794 -3.80 -12.33 -4.19
N ALA A 795 -3.77 -13.35 -5.05
CA ALA A 795 -4.91 -13.72 -5.89
C ALA A 795 -6.15 -14.07 -5.05
N ALA A 796 -5.97 -14.78 -3.93
CA ALA A 796 -7.04 -15.12 -3.00
C ALA A 796 -7.58 -13.90 -2.21
N SER A 797 -6.71 -12.93 -1.89
CA SER A 797 -7.08 -11.77 -1.04
C SER A 797 -8.11 -10.84 -1.67
N VAL A 798 -8.20 -10.78 -3.01
CA VAL A 798 -9.03 -9.80 -3.72
C VAL A 798 -10.36 -10.38 -4.23
N SER A 799 -10.53 -11.71 -4.24
CA SER A 799 -11.78 -12.38 -4.65
C SER A 799 -12.32 -11.98 -6.03
N ASN A 800 -11.44 -11.76 -7.01
CA ASN A 800 -11.80 -11.25 -8.35
C ASN A 800 -12.10 -12.37 -9.37
N PRO A 801 -13.26 -12.35 -10.04
CA PRO A 801 -13.57 -13.28 -11.12
C PRO A 801 -12.91 -12.89 -12.46
N GLY A 802 -12.00 -13.72 -12.96
CA GLY A 802 -11.25 -13.47 -14.20
C GLY A 802 -11.88 -13.98 -15.51
N PHE A 803 -13.20 -14.09 -15.61
CA PHE A 803 -13.89 -14.71 -16.77
C PHE A 803 -14.45 -13.74 -17.80
N ASN A 804 -14.68 -12.49 -17.42
CA ASN A 804 -15.18 -11.42 -18.29
C ASN A 804 -14.36 -10.18 -18.01
N TRP A 805 -13.94 -9.48 -19.05
CA TRP A 805 -13.12 -8.29 -18.90
C TRP A 805 -13.81 -7.25 -18.02
N VAL A 806 -15.12 -7.02 -18.19
CA VAL A 806 -15.87 -6.03 -17.41
C VAL A 806 -15.91 -6.37 -15.91
N CYS A 807 -15.81 -7.65 -15.55
CA CYS A 807 -15.84 -8.07 -14.15
C CYS A 807 -14.51 -7.81 -13.44
N SER A 808 -13.38 -7.94 -14.13
CA SER A 808 -12.05 -7.69 -13.57
C SER A 808 -11.02 -7.48 -14.69
N PRO A 809 -10.89 -6.24 -15.22
CA PRO A 809 -9.98 -5.93 -16.33
C PRO A 809 -8.53 -6.32 -16.04
N ALA A 810 -8.07 -6.07 -14.81
CA ALA A 810 -6.72 -6.43 -14.39
C ALA A 810 -6.45 -7.94 -14.46
N CYS A 811 -7.44 -8.78 -14.18
CA CYS A 811 -7.28 -10.24 -14.26
C CYS A 811 -7.07 -10.68 -15.71
N THR A 812 -7.95 -10.22 -16.61
CA THR A 812 -7.91 -10.63 -18.01
C THR A 812 -6.72 -9.99 -18.74
N GLU A 813 -6.44 -8.72 -18.56
CA GLU A 813 -5.33 -8.03 -19.23
C GLU A 813 -3.96 -8.49 -18.76
N LEU A 814 -3.76 -8.69 -17.45
CA LEU A 814 -2.49 -9.20 -16.96
C LEU A 814 -2.26 -10.65 -17.43
N GLU A 815 -3.32 -11.46 -17.59
CA GLU A 815 -3.19 -12.79 -18.18
C GLU A 815 -2.76 -12.69 -19.64
N GLN A 816 -3.33 -11.75 -20.41
CA GLN A 816 -2.90 -11.51 -21.79
C GLN A 816 -1.40 -11.19 -21.87
N VAL A 817 -0.91 -10.29 -21.02
CA VAL A 817 0.50 -9.90 -20.97
C VAL A 817 1.39 -11.07 -20.60
N VAL A 818 1.05 -11.81 -19.53
CA VAL A 818 1.86 -12.93 -19.03
C VAL A 818 1.87 -14.09 -20.02
N MET A 819 0.75 -14.37 -20.68
CA MET A 819 0.68 -15.39 -21.73
C MET A 819 1.52 -14.99 -22.96
N ASP A 820 1.52 -13.73 -23.38
CA ASP A 820 2.41 -13.29 -24.47
C ASP A 820 3.88 -13.31 -24.07
N TRP A 821 4.23 -13.00 -22.82
CA TRP A 821 5.59 -13.18 -22.31
C TRP A 821 6.02 -14.65 -22.40
N MET A 822 5.17 -15.55 -21.92
CA MET A 822 5.46 -16.97 -21.96
C MET A 822 5.52 -17.51 -23.39
N ALA A 823 4.64 -17.11 -24.30
CA ALA A 823 4.71 -17.50 -25.70
C ALA A 823 6.08 -17.12 -26.32
N LYS A 824 6.57 -15.92 -26.02
CA LYS A 824 7.90 -15.43 -26.48
C LYS A 824 9.05 -16.20 -25.83
N ILE A 825 8.98 -16.45 -24.52
CA ILE A 825 9.98 -17.24 -23.78
C ILE A 825 10.06 -18.66 -24.36
N LEU A 826 8.91 -19.28 -24.65
CA LEU A 826 8.83 -20.61 -25.25
C LEU A 826 9.13 -20.61 -26.77
N GLY A 827 9.28 -19.45 -27.40
CA GLY A 827 9.56 -19.35 -28.84
C GLY A 827 8.38 -19.76 -29.73
N LEU A 828 7.15 -19.70 -29.22
CA LEU A 828 5.95 -19.97 -30.01
C LEU A 828 5.78 -18.90 -31.10
N HIS A 829 5.35 -19.34 -32.28
CA HIS A 829 5.10 -18.48 -33.44
C HIS A 829 4.12 -17.34 -33.07
N PRO A 830 4.26 -16.12 -33.64
CA PRO A 830 3.38 -14.99 -33.32
C PRO A 830 1.89 -15.26 -33.49
N SER A 831 1.49 -16.25 -34.30
CA SER A 831 0.09 -16.67 -34.40
C SER A 831 -0.50 -17.22 -33.10
N PHE A 832 0.32 -17.62 -32.12
CA PHE A 832 -0.13 -18.01 -30.77
C PHE A 832 -0.17 -16.83 -29.80
N HIS A 833 0.26 -15.63 -30.21
CA HIS A 833 0.27 -14.45 -29.36
C HIS A 833 -1.08 -13.75 -29.44
N ILE A 834 -1.54 -13.23 -28.31
CA ILE A 834 -2.77 -12.44 -28.20
C ILE A 834 -2.64 -11.15 -29.01
N GLY A 835 -1.46 -10.52 -28.98
CA GLY A 835 -1.17 -9.33 -29.78
C GLY A 835 -1.28 -9.51 -31.31
N SER A 836 -1.37 -10.75 -31.82
CA SER A 836 -1.58 -11.02 -33.26
C SER A 836 -3.02 -10.74 -33.73
N GLY A 837 -3.98 -10.65 -32.80
CA GLY A 837 -5.40 -10.58 -33.12
C GLY A 837 -6.00 -11.88 -33.70
N LYS A 838 -5.21 -12.95 -33.86
CA LYS A 838 -5.66 -14.25 -34.41
C LYS A 838 -5.75 -15.34 -33.36
N GLY A 839 -4.63 -15.69 -32.73
CA GLY A 839 -4.60 -16.69 -31.67
C GLY A 839 -4.48 -16.08 -30.28
N GLY A 840 -3.98 -16.87 -29.34
CA GLY A 840 -3.69 -16.39 -28.00
C GLY A 840 -3.53 -17.50 -26.98
N GLY A 841 -3.24 -17.09 -25.75
CA GLY A 841 -3.06 -17.97 -24.60
C GLY A 841 -4.08 -17.76 -23.49
N ILE A 842 -4.33 -18.83 -22.75
CA ILE A 842 -5.17 -18.90 -21.57
C ILE A 842 -4.54 -19.84 -20.53
N ILE A 843 -4.71 -19.54 -19.25
CA ILE A 843 -4.27 -20.40 -18.14
C ILE A 843 -5.43 -21.31 -17.72
N SER A 844 -5.27 -22.61 -17.99
CA SER A 844 -6.17 -23.66 -17.52
C SER A 844 -5.67 -24.26 -16.20
N GLY A 845 -6.54 -24.92 -15.45
CA GLY A 845 -6.14 -25.55 -14.19
C GLY A 845 -5.23 -26.77 -14.39
N THR A 846 -5.42 -27.47 -15.52
CA THR A 846 -4.64 -28.67 -15.87
C THR A 846 -4.44 -28.78 -17.39
N ALA A 847 -3.42 -29.52 -17.82
CA ALA A 847 -3.29 -29.92 -19.22
C ALA A 847 -4.51 -30.75 -19.68
N SER A 848 -5.14 -31.49 -18.77
CA SER A 848 -6.39 -32.23 -18.99
C SER A 848 -7.53 -31.38 -19.51
N GLU A 849 -7.75 -30.25 -18.85
CA GLU A 849 -8.73 -29.26 -19.26
C GLU A 849 -8.35 -28.63 -20.61
N ALA A 850 -7.07 -28.33 -20.83
CA ALA A 850 -6.58 -27.73 -22.07
C ALA A 850 -6.82 -28.63 -23.30
N ALA A 851 -6.44 -29.91 -23.26
CA ALA A 851 -6.64 -30.79 -24.41
C ALA A 851 -8.11 -31.15 -24.63
N PHE A 852 -8.93 -31.25 -23.57
CA PHE A 852 -10.37 -31.42 -23.72
C PHE A 852 -11.00 -30.21 -24.40
N THR A 853 -10.62 -29.00 -23.97
CA THR A 853 -11.05 -27.74 -24.59
C THR A 853 -10.63 -27.68 -26.07
N ALA A 854 -9.39 -28.07 -26.37
CA ALA A 854 -8.91 -28.16 -27.76
C ALA A 854 -9.69 -29.20 -28.59
N ALA A 855 -10.04 -30.36 -28.00
CA ALA A 855 -10.82 -31.39 -28.67
C ALA A 855 -12.26 -30.94 -28.94
N MET A 856 -12.89 -30.18 -28.03
CA MET A 856 -14.19 -29.56 -28.26
C MET A 856 -14.14 -28.56 -29.42
N ALA A 857 -13.14 -27.68 -29.43
CA ALA A 857 -12.92 -26.73 -30.51
C ALA A 857 -12.71 -27.41 -31.86
N ALA A 858 -11.88 -28.46 -31.89
CA ALA A 858 -11.63 -29.26 -33.08
C ALA A 858 -12.88 -29.98 -33.58
N ARG A 859 -13.69 -30.55 -32.66
CA ARG A 859 -14.93 -31.23 -32.99
C ARG A 859 -15.88 -30.29 -33.69
N GLU A 860 -16.11 -29.11 -33.12
CA GLU A 860 -17.04 -28.14 -33.68
C GLU A 860 -16.52 -27.61 -35.03
N ARG A 861 -15.22 -27.34 -35.14
CA ARG A 861 -14.56 -26.99 -36.41
C ARG A 861 -14.80 -28.04 -37.50
N ALA A 862 -14.64 -29.32 -37.17
CA ALA A 862 -14.87 -30.43 -38.11
C ALA A 862 -16.35 -30.56 -38.51
N LEU A 863 -17.29 -30.39 -37.56
CA LEU A 863 -18.72 -30.45 -37.85
C LEU A 863 -19.18 -29.30 -38.75
N ARG A 864 -18.67 -28.09 -38.54
CA ARG A 864 -18.92 -26.95 -39.46
C ARG A 864 -18.41 -27.26 -40.88
N TYR A 865 -17.22 -27.84 -41.00
CA TYR A 865 -16.69 -28.24 -42.31
C TYR A 865 -17.55 -29.30 -43.00
N LEU A 866 -18.06 -30.28 -42.25
CA LEU A 866 -18.85 -31.39 -42.79
C LEU A 866 -20.33 -30.99 -43.06
N SER A 867 -20.83 -29.94 -42.41
CA SER A 867 -22.18 -29.36 -42.61
C SER A 867 -23.35 -30.36 -42.46
N ASP A 868 -23.17 -31.43 -41.66
CA ASP A 868 -24.19 -32.47 -41.41
C ASP A 868 -23.95 -33.13 -40.04
N GLU A 869 -24.96 -33.11 -39.17
CA GLU A 869 -24.87 -33.66 -37.80
C GLU A 869 -24.64 -35.16 -37.75
N LYS A 870 -24.96 -35.92 -38.83
CA LYS A 870 -24.75 -37.38 -38.85
C LYS A 870 -23.30 -37.79 -38.58
N TRP A 871 -22.36 -36.88 -38.83
CA TRP A 871 -20.93 -37.11 -38.61
C TRP A 871 -20.51 -37.01 -37.15
N SER A 872 -21.34 -36.46 -36.25
CA SER A 872 -20.98 -36.18 -34.86
C SER A 872 -20.58 -37.40 -34.03
N GLN A 873 -20.99 -38.60 -34.44
CA GLN A 873 -20.66 -39.88 -33.81
C GLN A 873 -19.62 -40.70 -34.61
N LYS A 874 -19.16 -40.18 -35.75
CA LYS A 874 -18.19 -40.82 -36.64
C LYS A 874 -16.78 -40.22 -36.54
N LEU A 875 -16.63 -39.17 -35.75
CA LEU A 875 -15.35 -38.52 -35.50
C LEU A 875 -14.41 -39.42 -34.66
N VAL A 876 -13.13 -39.45 -35.01
CA VAL A 876 -12.09 -40.25 -34.33
C VAL A 876 -10.92 -39.37 -33.90
N MET A 877 -10.49 -39.57 -32.65
CA MET A 877 -9.30 -38.97 -32.06
C MET A 877 -8.13 -39.95 -32.14
N TYR A 878 -6.91 -39.45 -32.40
CA TYR A 878 -5.70 -40.27 -32.51
C TYR A 878 -4.61 -39.80 -31.55
N GLY A 879 -3.78 -40.75 -31.12
CA GLY A 879 -2.54 -40.51 -30.39
C GLY A 879 -1.74 -41.81 -30.32
N SER A 880 -0.46 -41.76 -29.94
CA SER A 880 0.33 -42.97 -29.71
C SER A 880 -0.18 -43.78 -28.50
N THR A 881 0.26 -45.03 -28.37
CA THR A 881 0.08 -45.86 -27.17
C THR A 881 0.75 -45.27 -25.92
N GLN A 882 1.63 -44.28 -26.08
CA GLN A 882 2.26 -43.51 -25.00
C GLN A 882 1.60 -42.16 -24.73
N THR A 883 0.58 -41.79 -25.52
CA THR A 883 -0.17 -40.58 -25.30
C THR A 883 -0.77 -40.61 -23.91
N HIS A 884 -0.68 -39.47 -23.21
CA HIS A 884 -1.19 -39.34 -21.86
C HIS A 884 -2.68 -39.73 -21.83
N SER A 885 -3.15 -40.31 -20.72
CA SER A 885 -4.53 -40.80 -20.56
C SER A 885 -5.63 -39.76 -20.84
N ILE A 886 -5.26 -38.49 -20.88
CA ILE A 886 -6.08 -37.35 -21.26
C ILE A 886 -6.83 -37.52 -22.58
N ALA A 887 -6.18 -38.03 -23.63
CA ALA A 887 -6.78 -38.08 -24.97
C ALA A 887 -7.93 -39.10 -25.02
N ALA A 888 -7.71 -40.28 -24.45
CA ALA A 888 -8.74 -41.30 -24.30
C ALA A 888 -9.89 -40.83 -23.38
N LYS A 889 -9.58 -40.08 -22.30
CA LYS A 889 -10.61 -39.49 -21.42
C LYS A 889 -11.43 -38.43 -22.15
N ALA A 890 -10.79 -37.54 -22.91
CA ALA A 890 -11.47 -36.52 -23.70
C ALA A 890 -12.41 -37.15 -24.75
N ALA A 891 -11.95 -38.19 -25.45
CA ALA A 891 -12.81 -38.93 -26.38
C ALA A 891 -14.04 -39.50 -25.68
N ARG A 892 -13.87 -40.14 -24.52
CA ARG A 892 -14.99 -40.68 -23.73
C ARG A 892 -15.98 -39.59 -23.31
N LEU A 893 -15.49 -38.43 -22.85
CA LEU A 893 -16.34 -37.30 -22.46
C LEU A 893 -17.12 -36.71 -23.65
N LEU A 894 -16.54 -36.73 -24.85
CA LEU A 894 -17.21 -36.28 -26.07
C LEU A 894 -18.11 -37.35 -26.71
N GLY A 895 -18.13 -38.58 -26.18
CA GLY A 895 -18.83 -39.72 -26.79
C GLY A 895 -18.18 -40.20 -28.09
N LEU A 896 -16.86 -40.04 -28.24
CA LEU A 896 -16.09 -40.32 -29.45
C LEU A 896 -15.10 -41.48 -29.28
N ARG A 897 -14.58 -41.97 -30.41
CA ARG A 897 -13.56 -43.02 -30.45
C ARG A 897 -12.16 -42.40 -30.26
N PHE A 898 -11.31 -43.10 -29.51
CA PHE A 898 -9.88 -42.84 -29.44
C PHE A 898 -9.11 -44.02 -30.00
N ARG A 899 -8.29 -43.78 -31.02
CA ARG A 899 -7.40 -44.75 -31.64
C ARG A 899 -5.98 -44.53 -31.10
N ALA A 900 -5.51 -45.47 -30.28
CA ALA A 900 -4.13 -45.53 -29.85
C ALA A 900 -3.27 -46.21 -30.94
N VAL A 901 -2.43 -45.43 -31.62
CA VAL A 901 -1.49 -45.90 -32.65
C VAL A 901 -0.26 -46.50 -31.96
N HIS A 902 0.11 -47.71 -32.34
CA HIS A 902 1.25 -48.39 -31.73
C HIS A 902 2.56 -47.67 -32.07
N VAL A 903 3.49 -47.60 -31.10
CA VAL A 903 4.82 -47.03 -31.28
C VAL A 903 5.85 -48.00 -30.71
N THR A 904 6.98 -48.12 -31.39
CA THR A 904 8.00 -49.14 -31.09
C THR A 904 9.28 -48.52 -30.55
N ALA A 905 10.21 -49.35 -30.08
CA ALA A 905 11.55 -48.88 -29.69
C ALA A 905 12.35 -48.35 -30.90
N ALA A 906 12.12 -48.87 -32.11
CA ALA A 906 12.80 -48.42 -33.33
C ALA A 906 12.48 -46.95 -33.66
N ASP A 907 11.28 -46.50 -33.31
CA ASP A 907 10.84 -45.12 -33.47
C ASP A 907 11.20 -44.24 -32.27
N GLY A 908 12.01 -44.73 -31.33
CA GLY A 908 12.25 -44.06 -30.05
C GLY A 908 10.96 -43.87 -29.24
N TYR A 909 9.97 -44.73 -29.48
CA TYR A 909 8.61 -44.65 -28.96
C TYR A 909 7.82 -43.39 -29.32
N ALA A 910 8.19 -42.72 -30.42
CA ALA A 910 7.52 -41.55 -30.94
C ALA A 910 6.48 -41.92 -32.00
N LEU A 911 5.38 -41.16 -32.08
CA LEU A 911 4.41 -41.29 -33.16
C LEU A 911 5.03 -40.85 -34.50
N ARG A 912 4.90 -41.71 -35.51
CA ARG A 912 5.35 -41.46 -36.89
C ARG A 912 4.17 -41.22 -37.82
N GLY A 913 4.42 -40.49 -38.91
CA GLY A 913 3.38 -40.11 -39.87
C GLY A 913 2.82 -41.27 -40.68
N ASP A 914 3.65 -42.23 -41.07
CA ASP A 914 3.24 -43.45 -41.76
C ASP A 914 2.28 -44.31 -40.94
N ALA A 915 2.62 -44.61 -39.67
CA ALA A 915 1.74 -45.34 -38.76
C ALA A 915 0.43 -44.60 -38.47
N LEU A 916 0.49 -43.26 -38.36
CA LEU A 916 -0.72 -42.44 -38.23
C LEU A 916 -1.57 -42.48 -39.50
N ARG A 917 -0.95 -42.39 -40.68
CA ARG A 917 -1.63 -42.44 -41.98
C ARG A 917 -2.36 -43.78 -42.14
N GLU A 918 -1.69 -44.89 -41.87
CA GLU A 918 -2.29 -46.22 -41.94
C GLU A 918 -3.52 -46.32 -41.02
N ALA A 919 -3.41 -45.85 -39.78
CA ALA A 919 -4.52 -45.85 -38.83
C ALA A 919 -5.69 -44.97 -39.30
N ILE A 920 -5.41 -43.79 -39.85
CA ILE A 920 -6.43 -42.89 -40.41
C ILE A 920 -7.10 -43.51 -41.63
N GLU A 921 -6.33 -44.06 -42.58
CA GLU A 921 -6.85 -44.66 -43.81
C GLU A 921 -7.72 -45.89 -43.51
N ALA A 922 -7.35 -46.70 -42.52
CA ALA A 922 -8.16 -47.82 -42.05
C ALA A 922 -9.51 -47.36 -41.48
N ASP A 923 -9.53 -46.26 -40.70
CA ASP A 923 -10.76 -45.70 -40.15
C ASP A 923 -11.63 -45.04 -41.24
N VAL A 924 -11.01 -44.29 -42.16
CA VAL A 924 -11.69 -43.66 -43.31
C VAL A 924 -12.34 -44.71 -44.20
N ALA A 925 -11.69 -45.86 -44.42
CA ALA A 925 -12.28 -46.98 -45.15
C ALA A 925 -13.56 -47.55 -44.49
N THR A 926 -13.77 -47.27 -43.20
CA THR A 926 -14.98 -47.64 -42.44
C THR A 926 -15.95 -46.49 -42.22
N ASP A 927 -15.85 -45.43 -43.03
CA ASP A 927 -16.70 -44.23 -42.98
C ASP A 927 -16.55 -43.42 -41.67
N LEU A 928 -15.39 -43.54 -41.02
CA LEU A 928 -15.02 -42.71 -39.86
C LEU A 928 -14.20 -41.50 -40.32
N VAL A 929 -14.27 -40.41 -39.54
CA VAL A 929 -13.66 -39.13 -39.92
C VAL A 929 -12.58 -38.74 -38.92
N PRO A 930 -11.32 -38.58 -39.36
CA PRO A 930 -10.26 -38.08 -38.49
C PRO A 930 -10.46 -36.59 -38.22
N PHE A 931 -10.41 -36.19 -36.94
CA PHE A 931 -10.60 -34.78 -36.59
C PHE A 931 -9.64 -34.24 -35.54
N PHE A 932 -9.05 -35.07 -34.70
CA PHE A 932 -8.16 -34.59 -33.63
C PHE A 932 -7.01 -35.55 -33.40
N VAL A 933 -5.79 -35.03 -33.47
CA VAL A 933 -4.58 -35.79 -33.19
C VAL A 933 -3.83 -35.13 -32.05
N VAL A 934 -3.48 -35.93 -31.03
CA VAL A 934 -2.63 -35.50 -29.92
C VAL A 934 -1.21 -35.96 -30.21
N ALA A 935 -0.34 -35.01 -30.54
CA ALA A 935 1.10 -35.24 -30.61
C ALA A 935 1.76 -34.80 -29.31
N THR A 936 2.72 -35.56 -28.82
CA THR A 936 3.33 -35.38 -27.52
C THR A 936 4.77 -34.90 -27.63
N ILE A 937 5.11 -33.84 -26.92
CA ILE A 937 6.51 -33.44 -26.67
C ILE A 937 6.86 -33.91 -25.26
N GLY A 938 7.61 -35.01 -25.19
CA GLY A 938 7.97 -35.65 -23.93
C GLY A 938 6.83 -36.51 -23.38
N THR A 939 6.70 -37.75 -23.85
CA THR A 939 5.74 -38.71 -23.26
C THR A 939 6.03 -38.91 -21.77
N THR A 940 5.01 -39.21 -20.97
CA THR A 940 5.24 -39.47 -19.55
C THR A 940 5.98 -40.78 -19.31
N SER A 941 5.84 -41.75 -20.22
CA SER A 941 6.42 -43.08 -20.04
C SER A 941 7.92 -43.09 -20.34
N THR A 942 8.36 -42.53 -21.48
CA THR A 942 9.76 -42.59 -21.94
C THR A 942 10.39 -41.23 -22.23
N GLY A 943 9.59 -40.15 -22.24
CA GLY A 943 10.06 -38.84 -22.65
C GLY A 943 10.23 -38.70 -24.17
N ALA A 944 9.58 -39.57 -24.96
CA ALA A 944 9.61 -39.52 -26.41
C ALA A 944 9.02 -38.21 -26.95
N VAL A 945 9.51 -37.78 -28.12
CA VAL A 945 9.07 -36.58 -28.83
C VAL A 945 8.54 -37.01 -30.19
N ASP A 946 7.25 -36.85 -30.40
CA ASP A 946 6.57 -37.26 -31.64
C ASP A 946 7.13 -36.51 -32.87
N HIS A 947 7.07 -37.15 -34.04
CA HIS A 947 7.57 -36.56 -35.30
C HIS A 947 6.55 -35.58 -35.88
N ILE A 948 6.55 -34.35 -35.36
CA ILE A 948 5.54 -33.33 -35.64
C ILE A 948 5.43 -32.99 -37.13
N ALA A 949 6.55 -32.90 -37.85
CA ALA A 949 6.54 -32.67 -39.29
C ALA A 949 5.84 -33.79 -40.07
N ASP A 950 6.18 -35.05 -39.77
CA ASP A 950 5.59 -36.23 -40.42
C ASP A 950 4.07 -36.26 -40.17
N ILE A 951 3.66 -36.03 -38.91
CA ILE A 951 2.26 -35.95 -38.51
C ILE A 951 1.55 -34.82 -39.25
N GLY A 952 2.11 -33.60 -39.23
CA GLY A 952 1.52 -32.44 -39.87
C GLY A 952 1.33 -32.61 -41.39
N GLN A 953 2.29 -33.24 -42.07
CA GLN A 953 2.18 -33.57 -43.50
C GLN A 953 1.04 -34.54 -43.79
N VAL A 954 0.81 -35.52 -42.91
CA VAL A 954 -0.33 -36.45 -43.04
C VAL A 954 -1.64 -35.69 -42.89
N LEU A 955 -1.74 -34.83 -41.88
CA LEU A 955 -2.98 -34.10 -41.59
C LEU A 955 -3.36 -33.08 -42.68
N ASN A 956 -2.40 -32.59 -43.48
CA ASN A 956 -2.71 -31.74 -44.64
C ASN A 956 -3.62 -32.43 -45.67
N SER A 957 -3.65 -33.76 -45.71
CA SER A 957 -4.56 -34.52 -46.58
C SER A 957 -5.99 -34.63 -46.02
N TYR A 958 -6.24 -34.20 -44.78
CA TYR A 958 -7.51 -34.36 -44.08
C TYR A 958 -7.99 -33.00 -43.52
N PRO A 959 -8.83 -32.25 -44.27
CA PRO A 959 -9.25 -30.90 -43.90
C PRO A 959 -9.95 -30.76 -42.53
N THR A 960 -10.52 -31.85 -42.01
CA THR A 960 -11.18 -31.91 -40.70
C THR A 960 -10.20 -32.09 -39.54
N ALA A 961 -8.94 -32.45 -39.82
CA ALA A 961 -7.98 -32.81 -38.79
C ALA A 961 -7.39 -31.59 -38.08
N PHE A 962 -7.33 -31.68 -36.75
CA PHE A 962 -6.77 -30.68 -35.85
C PHE A 962 -5.62 -31.30 -35.07
N LEU A 963 -4.47 -30.60 -35.02
CA LEU A 963 -3.29 -31.04 -34.30
C LEU A 963 -3.16 -30.31 -32.96
N HIS A 964 -3.33 -31.05 -31.86
CA HIS A 964 -3.01 -30.58 -30.51
C HIS A 964 -1.63 -31.12 -30.10
N VAL A 965 -0.76 -30.23 -29.64
CA VAL A 965 0.54 -30.60 -29.08
C VAL A 965 0.46 -30.58 -27.55
N ASP A 966 0.52 -31.77 -26.95
CA ASP A 966 0.63 -31.97 -25.51
C ASP A 966 2.12 -31.96 -25.11
N ALA A 967 2.57 -30.88 -24.51
CA ALA A 967 3.91 -30.75 -23.94
C ALA A 967 3.84 -30.59 -22.41
N ALA A 968 2.93 -31.33 -21.77
CA ALA A 968 2.57 -31.17 -20.37
C ALA A 968 3.75 -30.98 -19.41
N TRP A 969 4.83 -31.76 -19.49
CA TRP A 969 5.98 -31.57 -18.60
C TRP A 969 7.22 -31.02 -19.31
N ALA A 970 7.46 -31.40 -20.58
CA ALA A 970 8.65 -31.02 -21.30
C ALA A 970 8.54 -29.63 -21.96
N GLY A 971 7.34 -29.08 -22.15
CA GLY A 971 7.10 -27.84 -22.88
C GLY A 971 7.84 -26.64 -22.28
N MET A 972 8.04 -26.61 -20.96
CA MET A 972 8.82 -25.55 -20.30
C MET A 972 10.29 -25.50 -20.77
N ALA A 973 10.84 -26.62 -21.27
CA ALA A 973 12.21 -26.67 -21.79
C ALA A 973 12.39 -25.85 -23.09
N TYR A 974 11.31 -25.45 -23.78
CA TYR A 974 11.42 -24.48 -24.87
C TYR A 974 11.91 -23.10 -24.44
N ALA A 975 11.85 -22.79 -23.13
CA ALA A 975 12.51 -21.62 -22.57
C ALA A 975 14.03 -21.65 -22.77
N LEU A 976 14.63 -22.82 -23.06
CA LEU A 976 16.04 -23.00 -23.38
C LEU A 976 16.23 -23.02 -24.90
N PRO A 977 16.78 -21.94 -25.52
CA PRO A 977 16.95 -21.87 -26.97
C PRO A 977 17.71 -23.07 -27.55
N GLU A 978 18.72 -23.58 -26.82
CA GLU A 978 19.56 -24.69 -27.24
C GLU A 978 18.84 -26.05 -27.30
N TYR A 979 17.63 -26.17 -26.75
CA TYR A 979 16.81 -27.40 -26.82
C TYR A 979 15.64 -27.31 -27.80
N ARG A 980 15.34 -26.13 -28.37
CA ARG A 980 14.17 -25.92 -29.24
C ARG A 980 14.17 -26.81 -30.48
N ALA A 981 15.32 -26.92 -31.15
CA ALA A 981 15.47 -27.80 -32.32
C ALA A 981 15.29 -29.28 -31.96
N LYS A 982 15.92 -29.73 -30.86
CA LYS A 982 15.78 -31.12 -30.37
C LYS A 982 14.33 -31.46 -30.01
N LEU A 983 13.58 -30.48 -29.51
CA LEU A 983 12.17 -30.60 -29.16
C LEU A 983 11.23 -30.17 -30.29
N ARG A 984 11.74 -30.06 -31.53
CA ARG A 984 10.97 -29.84 -32.76
C ARG A 984 10.08 -28.59 -32.75
N LEU A 985 10.52 -27.50 -32.11
CA LEU A 985 9.72 -26.28 -31.98
C LEU A 985 9.30 -25.68 -33.34
N ASP A 986 10.17 -25.69 -34.34
CA ASP A 986 9.84 -25.15 -35.67
C ASP A 986 8.71 -25.93 -36.34
N GLU A 987 8.68 -27.26 -36.14
CA GLU A 987 7.63 -28.13 -36.63
C GLU A 987 6.31 -27.87 -35.87
N VAL A 988 6.37 -27.69 -34.54
CA VAL A 988 5.21 -27.27 -33.72
C VAL A 988 4.66 -25.92 -34.20
N ASN A 989 5.54 -24.94 -34.40
CA ASN A 989 5.19 -23.63 -34.92
C ASN A 989 4.62 -23.69 -36.33
N THR A 990 4.98 -24.69 -37.14
CA THR A 990 4.45 -24.89 -38.48
C THR A 990 3.06 -25.53 -38.45
N TYR A 991 2.90 -26.65 -37.75
CA TYR A 991 1.74 -27.54 -37.92
C TYR A 991 0.71 -27.51 -36.77
N ALA A 992 1.10 -27.13 -35.55
CA ALA A 992 0.21 -27.24 -34.39
C ALA A 992 -0.93 -26.22 -34.44
N HIS A 993 -2.17 -26.68 -34.23
CA HIS A 993 -3.33 -25.81 -34.09
C HIS A 993 -3.47 -25.29 -32.65
N SER A 994 -3.06 -26.12 -31.67
CA SER A 994 -2.96 -25.72 -30.27
C SER A 994 -1.79 -26.39 -29.57
N PHE A 995 -1.36 -25.80 -28.46
CA PHE A 995 -0.21 -26.23 -27.67
C PHE A 995 -0.51 -26.10 -26.18
N CYS A 996 -0.09 -27.06 -25.36
CA CYS A 996 -0.15 -26.91 -23.91
C CYS A 996 1.15 -27.27 -23.19
N ALA A 997 1.43 -26.59 -22.07
CA ALA A 997 2.56 -26.86 -21.20
C ALA A 997 2.21 -26.55 -19.73
N ASN A 998 2.61 -27.39 -18.78
CA ASN A 998 2.35 -27.11 -17.36
C ASN A 998 3.48 -26.29 -16.76
N ALA A 999 3.23 -25.00 -16.51
CA ALA A 999 4.12 -24.20 -15.69
C ALA A 999 4.18 -24.73 -14.25
N HIS A 1000 3.13 -25.40 -13.77
CA HIS A 1000 3.13 -25.96 -12.43
C HIS A 1000 4.10 -27.13 -12.20
N LYS A 1001 4.67 -27.69 -13.27
CA LYS A 1001 5.71 -28.72 -13.17
C LYS A 1001 7.06 -28.02 -13.09
N TRP A 1002 7.66 -27.71 -14.24
CA TRP A 1002 9.04 -27.20 -14.30
C TRP A 1002 9.16 -25.67 -14.41
N GLY A 1003 8.02 -24.97 -14.34
CA GLY A 1003 7.93 -23.52 -14.51
C GLY A 1003 7.92 -22.72 -13.21
N LEU A 1004 8.31 -23.32 -12.08
CA LEU A 1004 8.45 -22.67 -10.76
C LEU A 1004 7.13 -22.14 -10.14
N VAL A 1005 5.98 -22.59 -10.65
CA VAL A 1005 4.65 -22.20 -10.16
C VAL A 1005 3.93 -23.38 -9.49
N GLY A 1006 3.11 -23.15 -8.46
CA GLY A 1006 2.30 -24.21 -7.84
C GLY A 1006 1.17 -24.75 -8.76
N PHE A 1007 0.47 -25.81 -8.32
CA PHE A 1007 -0.69 -26.40 -9.02
C PHE A 1007 -1.78 -25.37 -9.41
N ASP A 1008 -2.73 -25.82 -10.25
CA ASP A 1008 -3.77 -24.99 -10.89
C ASP A 1008 -3.17 -23.99 -11.89
N TYR A 1009 -2.21 -24.46 -12.71
CA TYR A 1009 -1.48 -23.60 -13.65
C TYR A 1009 -0.93 -24.33 -14.88
N SER A 1010 -1.69 -24.32 -15.97
CA SER A 1010 -1.32 -24.89 -17.26
C SER A 1010 -1.48 -23.84 -18.36
N LEU A 1011 -0.43 -23.64 -19.15
CA LEU A 1011 -0.42 -22.73 -20.28
C LEU A 1011 -1.08 -23.45 -21.45
N PHE A 1012 -2.19 -22.91 -21.97
CA PHE A 1012 -2.85 -23.39 -23.17
C PHE A 1012 -2.84 -22.28 -24.22
N TYR A 1013 -2.41 -22.61 -25.44
CA TYR A 1013 -2.37 -21.70 -26.58
C TYR A 1013 -3.12 -22.29 -27.76
N ILE A 1014 -3.79 -21.42 -28.50
CA ILE A 1014 -4.44 -21.76 -29.75
C ILE A 1014 -4.03 -20.78 -30.86
N ARG A 1015 -3.91 -21.31 -32.07
CA ARG A 1015 -3.50 -20.53 -33.25
C ARG A 1015 -4.63 -19.65 -33.80
N ASP A 1016 -5.86 -20.12 -33.69
CA ASP A 1016 -7.07 -19.37 -34.04
C ASP A 1016 -8.04 -19.42 -32.86
N ARG A 1017 -8.25 -18.27 -32.20
CA ARG A 1017 -9.14 -18.20 -31.04
C ARG A 1017 -10.62 -18.39 -31.41
N LYS A 1018 -10.99 -18.24 -32.70
CA LYS A 1018 -12.36 -18.50 -33.16
C LYS A 1018 -12.75 -19.96 -32.98
N ASP A 1019 -11.81 -20.88 -33.12
CA ASP A 1019 -12.08 -22.30 -32.88
C ASP A 1019 -12.60 -22.53 -31.43
N LEU A 1020 -12.14 -21.75 -30.46
CA LEU A 1020 -12.67 -21.77 -29.08
C LEU A 1020 -13.99 -21.02 -28.97
N THR A 1021 -14.04 -19.75 -29.39
CA THR A 1021 -15.20 -18.92 -29.15
C THR A 1021 -16.43 -19.41 -29.90
N GLU A 1022 -16.28 -19.94 -31.11
CA GLU A 1022 -17.40 -20.53 -31.86
C GLU A 1022 -17.87 -21.86 -31.26
N ALA A 1023 -16.99 -22.59 -30.55
CA ALA A 1023 -17.34 -23.85 -29.91
C ALA A 1023 -17.96 -23.67 -28.51
N LEU A 1024 -17.64 -22.55 -27.82
CA LEU A 1024 -17.93 -22.37 -26.40
C LEU A 1024 -18.79 -21.14 -26.08
N ASP A 1025 -19.06 -20.24 -27.04
CA ASP A 1025 -19.92 -19.08 -26.79
C ASP A 1025 -21.41 -19.46 -26.75
N VAL A 1026 -21.87 -19.74 -25.53
CA VAL A 1026 -23.28 -19.85 -25.18
C VAL A 1026 -23.70 -18.72 -24.22
N THR A 1027 -23.08 -17.54 -24.37
CA THR A 1027 -23.16 -16.45 -23.38
C THR A 1027 -24.60 -15.98 -23.16
N PRO A 1028 -25.16 -16.12 -21.94
CA PRO A 1028 -26.47 -15.58 -21.60
C PRO A 1028 -26.43 -14.05 -21.53
N ALA A 1029 -27.57 -13.39 -21.73
CA ALA A 1029 -27.66 -11.93 -21.84
C ALA A 1029 -27.00 -11.18 -20.66
N PHE A 1030 -27.08 -11.71 -19.43
CA PHE A 1030 -26.51 -11.07 -18.24
C PHE A 1030 -24.97 -11.14 -18.15
N LEU A 1031 -24.32 -11.95 -18.98
CA LEU A 1031 -22.86 -12.02 -19.08
C LEU A 1031 -22.31 -11.29 -20.32
N ARG A 1032 -23.20 -10.75 -21.17
CA ARG A 1032 -22.79 -9.94 -22.32
C ARG A 1032 -22.43 -8.52 -21.88
N SER A 1033 -21.42 -7.96 -22.52
CA SER A 1033 -20.96 -6.59 -22.32
C SER A 1033 -20.67 -5.97 -23.69
N LYS A 1034 -20.78 -4.65 -23.79
CA LYS A 1034 -20.49 -3.94 -25.04
C LYS A 1034 -19.06 -4.19 -25.50
N GLU A 1035 -18.13 -4.19 -24.55
CA GLU A 1035 -16.71 -4.41 -24.77
C GLU A 1035 -16.46 -5.84 -25.26
N GLY A 1036 -17.06 -6.83 -24.60
CA GLY A 1036 -16.96 -8.26 -24.98
C GLY A 1036 -17.57 -8.54 -26.34
N ASP A 1037 -18.79 -8.06 -26.59
CA ASP A 1037 -19.51 -8.27 -27.86
C ASP A 1037 -18.83 -7.53 -29.03
N SER A 1038 -18.11 -6.42 -28.77
CA SER A 1038 -17.32 -5.73 -29.80
C SER A 1038 -16.07 -6.52 -30.26
N GLY A 1039 -15.65 -7.53 -29.50
CA GLY A 1039 -14.41 -8.28 -29.73
C GLY A 1039 -13.12 -7.49 -29.43
N ILE A 1040 -13.22 -6.29 -28.85
CA ILE A 1040 -12.08 -5.45 -28.49
C ILE A 1040 -11.33 -6.02 -27.27
N VAL A 1041 -12.04 -6.70 -26.37
CA VAL A 1041 -11.49 -7.32 -25.17
C VAL A 1041 -11.58 -8.84 -25.23
N ILE A 1042 -10.77 -9.53 -24.44
CA ILE A 1042 -10.82 -11.00 -24.33
C ILE A 1042 -11.69 -11.42 -23.15
N ASP A 1043 -12.82 -12.02 -23.49
CA ASP A 1043 -13.70 -12.68 -22.53
C ASP A 1043 -13.38 -14.17 -22.44
N TYR A 1044 -12.53 -14.45 -21.48
CA TYR A 1044 -11.95 -15.75 -21.21
C TYR A 1044 -12.97 -16.85 -20.81
N ARG A 1045 -14.22 -16.49 -20.50
CA ARG A 1045 -15.34 -17.45 -20.38
C ARG A 1045 -15.58 -18.27 -21.65
N ASN A 1046 -15.29 -17.70 -22.83
CA ASN A 1046 -15.54 -18.34 -24.12
C ASN A 1046 -14.30 -19.08 -24.65
N TRP A 1047 -13.26 -19.21 -23.83
CA TRP A 1047 -11.97 -19.81 -24.21
C TRP A 1047 -11.70 -21.13 -23.50
N GLN A 1048 -12.53 -21.51 -22.53
CA GLN A 1048 -12.41 -22.74 -21.75
C GLN A 1048 -13.75 -23.12 -21.12
N LEU A 1049 -13.79 -24.26 -20.44
CA LEU A 1049 -14.98 -24.75 -19.74
C LEU A 1049 -15.32 -23.97 -18.46
N ALA A 1050 -14.31 -23.55 -17.68
CA ALA A 1050 -14.52 -22.95 -16.37
C ALA A 1050 -15.03 -21.51 -16.44
N LEU A 1051 -16.26 -21.28 -15.94
CA LEU A 1051 -16.85 -19.95 -15.75
C LEU A 1051 -16.28 -19.24 -14.51
N GLY A 1052 -16.20 -19.91 -13.34
CA GLY A 1052 -15.57 -19.34 -12.15
C GLY A 1052 -14.05 -19.37 -12.26
N ARG A 1053 -13.40 -18.22 -12.45
CA ARG A 1053 -11.95 -18.12 -12.68
C ARG A 1053 -11.23 -17.32 -11.60
N ARG A 1054 -10.16 -17.91 -11.06
CA ARG A 1054 -9.22 -17.25 -10.13
C ARG A 1054 -8.26 -16.33 -10.88
N PHE A 1055 -7.66 -15.39 -10.16
CA PHE A 1055 -6.61 -14.49 -10.67
C PHE A 1055 -5.24 -15.21 -10.80
N ARG A 1056 -5.19 -16.30 -11.57
CA ARG A 1056 -4.07 -17.24 -11.61
C ARG A 1056 -2.75 -16.60 -12.02
N ASN A 1057 -2.77 -15.77 -13.05
CA ASN A 1057 -1.59 -15.21 -13.72
C ASN A 1057 -0.66 -14.41 -12.81
N VAL A 1058 -1.16 -13.90 -11.68
CA VAL A 1058 -0.32 -13.24 -10.66
C VAL A 1058 0.80 -14.16 -10.16
N LYS A 1059 0.55 -15.48 -10.05
CA LYS A 1059 1.58 -16.44 -9.57
C LYS A 1059 2.82 -16.41 -10.46
N LEU A 1060 2.63 -16.55 -11.78
CA LEU A 1060 3.74 -16.54 -12.74
C LEU A 1060 4.31 -15.14 -12.93
N TRP A 1061 3.49 -14.09 -12.83
CA TRP A 1061 3.98 -12.72 -12.84
C TRP A 1061 4.99 -12.49 -11.71
N PHE A 1062 4.69 -12.91 -10.47
CA PHE A 1062 5.61 -12.83 -9.34
C PHE A 1062 6.89 -13.63 -9.60
N VAL A 1063 6.76 -14.86 -10.08
CA VAL A 1063 7.92 -15.73 -10.40
C VAL A 1063 8.82 -15.09 -11.46
N LEU A 1064 8.28 -14.66 -12.60
CA LEU A 1064 9.08 -14.07 -13.67
C LEU A 1064 9.68 -12.72 -13.28
N ARG A 1065 8.99 -11.94 -12.44
CA ARG A 1065 9.52 -10.68 -11.92
C ARG A 1065 10.65 -10.88 -10.90
N SER A 1066 10.65 -11.98 -10.16
CA SER A 1066 11.68 -12.31 -9.17
C SER A 1066 12.88 -13.04 -9.80
N TYR A 1067 12.64 -14.14 -10.52
CA TYR A 1067 13.68 -14.99 -11.09
C TYR A 1067 14.20 -14.50 -12.44
N GLY A 1068 13.40 -13.72 -13.18
CA GLY A 1068 13.66 -13.43 -14.59
C GLY A 1068 13.62 -14.68 -15.47
N VAL A 1069 13.82 -14.48 -16.78
CA VAL A 1069 13.95 -15.59 -17.74
C VAL A 1069 15.21 -16.41 -17.44
N ASP A 1070 16.31 -15.74 -17.07
CA ASP A 1070 17.58 -16.39 -16.78
C ASP A 1070 17.51 -17.33 -15.58
N GLY A 1071 16.79 -16.95 -14.51
CA GLY A 1071 16.59 -17.81 -13.34
C GLY A 1071 15.79 -19.07 -13.68
N LEU A 1072 14.72 -18.93 -14.47
CA LEU A 1072 13.95 -20.06 -14.99
C LEU A 1072 14.83 -20.98 -15.85
N GLN A 1073 15.59 -20.42 -16.79
CA GLN A 1073 16.48 -21.20 -17.64
C GLN A 1073 17.57 -21.94 -16.84
N LYS A 1074 18.16 -21.28 -15.82
CA LYS A 1074 19.14 -21.89 -14.93
C LYS A 1074 18.56 -23.10 -14.19
N HIS A 1075 17.33 -22.97 -13.69
CA HIS A 1075 16.63 -24.07 -13.03
C HIS A 1075 16.42 -25.27 -13.97
N LEU A 1076 15.91 -25.03 -15.18
CA LEU A 1076 15.70 -26.08 -16.18
C LEU A 1076 17.01 -26.79 -16.56
N ARG A 1077 18.08 -26.03 -16.80
CA ARG A 1077 19.41 -26.58 -17.10
C ARG A 1077 19.94 -27.47 -15.98
N SER A 1078 19.72 -27.10 -14.72
CA SER A 1078 20.16 -27.89 -13.57
C SER A 1078 19.51 -29.27 -13.55
N GLY A 1079 18.19 -29.36 -13.75
CA GLY A 1079 17.50 -30.65 -13.80
C GLY A 1079 17.98 -31.54 -14.95
N ILE A 1080 18.24 -30.97 -16.13
CA ILE A 1080 18.80 -31.70 -17.28
C ILE A 1080 20.24 -32.16 -16.99
N HIS A 1081 21.03 -31.32 -16.31
CA HIS A 1081 22.39 -31.67 -15.92
C HIS A 1081 22.42 -32.86 -14.96
N HIS A 1082 21.58 -32.85 -13.92
CA HIS A 1082 21.47 -33.97 -12.98
C HIS A 1082 21.07 -35.26 -13.69
N CYS A 1083 20.12 -35.19 -14.62
CA CYS A 1083 19.68 -36.31 -15.42
C CYS A 1083 20.80 -36.93 -16.25
N ARG A 1084 21.61 -36.11 -16.92
CA ARG A 1084 22.79 -36.59 -17.67
C ARG A 1084 23.79 -37.30 -16.77
N LYS A 1085 24.09 -36.73 -15.60
CA LYS A 1085 25.04 -37.31 -14.64
C LYS A 1085 24.57 -38.66 -14.09
N LEU A 1086 23.29 -38.77 -13.78
CA LEU A 1086 22.72 -40.04 -13.35
C LEU A 1086 22.73 -41.06 -14.50
N ALA A 1087 22.39 -40.66 -15.73
CA ALA A 1087 22.44 -41.55 -16.90
C ALA A 1087 23.83 -42.16 -17.11
N ASP A 1088 24.90 -41.37 -16.97
CA ASP A 1088 26.29 -41.84 -17.10
C ASP A 1088 26.62 -42.91 -16.04
N ARG A 1089 26.08 -42.77 -14.83
CA ARG A 1089 26.22 -43.75 -13.75
C ARG A 1089 25.44 -45.04 -14.06
N ILE A 1090 24.20 -44.92 -14.54
CA ILE A 1090 23.40 -46.09 -14.94
C ILE A 1090 24.08 -46.86 -16.07
N ARG A 1091 24.61 -46.17 -17.09
CA ARG A 1091 25.35 -46.81 -18.19
C ARG A 1091 26.60 -47.56 -17.72
N SER A 1092 27.18 -47.14 -16.61
CA SER A 1092 28.35 -47.77 -16.00
C SER A 1092 27.99 -48.85 -14.98
N SER A 1093 26.69 -49.04 -14.68
CA SER A 1093 26.19 -50.04 -13.75
C SER A 1093 26.21 -51.43 -14.40
N LYS A 1094 26.52 -52.45 -13.60
CA LYS A 1094 26.42 -53.86 -14.02
C LYS A 1094 25.01 -54.42 -13.88
N ASP A 1095 24.17 -53.78 -13.06
CA ASP A 1095 22.89 -54.33 -12.64
C ASP A 1095 21.70 -53.56 -13.20
N PHE A 1096 21.93 -52.40 -13.82
CA PHE A 1096 20.87 -51.55 -14.35
C PHE A 1096 21.13 -51.16 -15.79
N LYS A 1097 20.05 -51.08 -16.57
CA LYS A 1097 20.08 -50.68 -17.97
C LYS A 1097 19.08 -49.56 -18.24
N LEU A 1098 19.51 -48.55 -19.00
CA LEU A 1098 18.60 -47.55 -19.57
C LEU A 1098 17.68 -48.21 -20.59
N VAL A 1099 16.37 -47.97 -20.46
CA VAL A 1099 15.34 -48.49 -21.38
C VAL A 1099 15.00 -47.46 -22.46
N ALA A 1100 15.12 -46.18 -22.14
CA ALA A 1100 15.01 -45.08 -23.09
C ALA A 1100 16.19 -44.13 -22.91
N GLU A 1101 16.59 -43.46 -23.99
CA GLU A 1101 17.61 -42.41 -23.91
C GLU A 1101 17.15 -41.26 -23.00
N PRO A 1102 18.06 -40.64 -22.24
CA PRO A 1102 17.72 -39.54 -21.35
C PRO A 1102 17.00 -38.39 -22.08
N SER A 1103 15.77 -38.14 -21.68
CA SER A 1103 14.94 -37.07 -22.23
C SER A 1103 14.79 -35.98 -21.19
N LEU A 1104 15.49 -34.85 -21.41
CA LEU A 1104 15.53 -33.70 -20.51
C LEU A 1104 15.86 -34.12 -19.07
N SER A 1105 14.88 -34.14 -18.16
CA SER A 1105 15.05 -34.55 -16.76
C SER A 1105 14.37 -35.87 -16.38
N LEU A 1106 13.95 -36.67 -17.35
CA LEU A 1106 13.40 -38.00 -17.13
C LEU A 1106 14.43 -39.08 -17.50
N LEU A 1107 14.60 -40.03 -16.58
CA LEU A 1107 15.25 -41.31 -16.87
C LEU A 1107 14.29 -42.46 -16.68
N VAL A 1108 14.47 -43.47 -17.52
CA VAL A 1108 13.72 -44.72 -17.48
C VAL A 1108 14.71 -45.85 -17.59
N PHE A 1109 14.77 -46.67 -16.56
CA PHE A 1109 15.72 -47.77 -16.44
C PHE A 1109 15.04 -48.99 -15.84
N ARG A 1110 15.68 -50.14 -15.96
CA ARG A 1110 15.26 -51.38 -15.30
C ARG A 1110 16.46 -52.08 -14.70
N LEU A 1111 16.22 -52.83 -13.63
CA LEU A 1111 17.15 -53.82 -13.10
C LEU A 1111 17.32 -54.93 -14.15
N GLN A 1112 18.54 -55.13 -14.60
CA GLN A 1112 18.96 -56.14 -15.57
C GLN A 1112 20.43 -56.52 -15.29
N PRO A 1113 20.68 -57.61 -14.54
CA PRO A 1113 22.04 -58.02 -14.16
C PRO A 1113 22.90 -58.46 -15.37
N GLN A 1114 24.20 -58.15 -15.28
CA GLN A 1114 25.21 -58.47 -16.30
C GLN A 1114 25.33 -60.00 -16.47
N GLY A 1115 25.13 -60.50 -17.69
CA GLY A 1115 25.14 -61.94 -17.99
C GLY A 1115 23.76 -62.61 -18.04
N TYR A 1116 22.66 -61.83 -17.93
CA TYR A 1116 21.31 -62.34 -18.21
C TYR A 1116 21.16 -62.70 -19.70
N GLU A 1117 21.41 -63.96 -20.05
CA GLU A 1117 21.25 -64.52 -21.39
C GLU A 1117 19.85 -65.17 -21.54
N GLY A 1118 18.81 -64.33 -21.66
CA GLY A 1118 17.51 -64.70 -22.23
C GLY A 1118 16.63 -65.68 -21.43
N GLY A 1119 15.87 -65.16 -20.47
CA GLY A 1119 14.56 -65.73 -20.07
C GLY A 1119 13.43 -64.81 -20.55
N GLU A 1120 12.18 -65.29 -20.50
CA GLU A 1120 10.99 -64.50 -20.85
C GLU A 1120 11.00 -63.16 -20.09
N ASP A 1121 10.66 -62.06 -20.77
CA ASP A 1121 10.70 -60.68 -20.25
C ASP A 1121 9.93 -60.51 -18.92
N ASP A 1122 9.05 -61.48 -18.62
CA ASP A 1122 8.31 -61.69 -17.38
C ASP A 1122 9.18 -61.84 -16.12
N ASP A 1123 10.36 -62.47 -16.21
CA ASP A 1123 11.26 -62.58 -15.06
C ASP A 1123 11.87 -61.23 -14.68
N LEU A 1124 12.38 -60.50 -15.66
CA LEU A 1124 12.88 -59.14 -15.45
C LEU A 1124 11.74 -58.21 -15.01
N ASN A 1125 10.52 -58.41 -15.50
CA ASN A 1125 9.34 -57.69 -15.01
C ASN A 1125 9.06 -57.98 -13.54
N ARG A 1126 9.12 -59.24 -13.12
CA ARG A 1126 8.97 -59.64 -11.71
C ARG A 1126 10.03 -58.97 -10.84
N LEU A 1127 11.30 -59.02 -11.25
CA LEU A 1127 12.41 -58.37 -10.52
C LEU A 1127 12.19 -56.86 -10.36
N ASN A 1128 11.78 -56.17 -11.42
CA ASN A 1128 11.53 -54.73 -11.37
C ASN A 1128 10.25 -54.36 -10.58
N LYS A 1129 9.23 -55.23 -10.56
CA LYS A 1129 8.07 -55.09 -9.66
C LYS A 1129 8.50 -55.20 -8.20
N THR A 1130 9.32 -56.20 -7.86
CA THR A 1130 9.88 -56.37 -6.52
C THR A 1130 10.76 -55.19 -6.12
N LEU A 1131 11.65 -54.72 -7.00
CA LEU A 1131 12.46 -53.51 -6.74
C LEU A 1131 11.56 -52.31 -6.44
N HIS A 1132 10.52 -52.09 -7.24
CA HIS A 1132 9.58 -51.00 -7.00
C HIS A 1132 8.87 -51.15 -5.65
N GLU A 1133 8.39 -52.34 -5.30
CA GLU A 1133 7.74 -52.60 -4.01
C GLU A 1133 8.67 -52.30 -2.82
N ARG A 1134 9.95 -52.70 -2.92
CA ARG A 1134 10.97 -52.37 -1.92
C ARG A 1134 11.22 -50.87 -1.81
N LEU A 1135 11.37 -50.17 -2.94
CA LEU A 1135 11.49 -48.71 -2.96
C LEU A 1135 10.24 -48.04 -2.38
N MET A 1136 9.05 -48.59 -2.62
CA MET A 1136 7.78 -48.10 -2.07
C MET A 1136 7.58 -48.46 -0.61
N ALA A 1137 8.32 -49.40 -0.03
CA ALA A 1137 8.30 -49.65 1.41
C ALA A 1137 9.07 -48.57 2.20
N ARG A 1138 9.96 -47.82 1.53
CA ARG A 1138 10.74 -46.75 2.14
C ARG A 1138 9.94 -45.45 2.28
N SER A 1139 10.36 -44.59 3.21
CA SER A 1139 9.79 -43.26 3.41
C SER A 1139 10.75 -42.12 3.06
N ASP A 1140 12.04 -42.39 2.88
CA ASP A 1140 13.09 -41.40 2.56
C ASP A 1140 13.29 -41.13 1.07
N VAL A 1141 12.69 -41.94 0.19
CA VAL A 1141 12.70 -41.78 -1.27
C VAL A 1141 11.32 -42.08 -1.85
N PHE A 1142 10.97 -41.45 -2.98
CA PHE A 1142 9.77 -41.80 -3.73
C PHE A 1142 10.06 -41.81 -5.23
N LEU A 1143 9.99 -42.99 -5.84
CA LEU A 1143 10.07 -43.21 -7.30
C LEU A 1143 8.79 -43.89 -7.81
N THR A 1144 8.50 -43.78 -9.11
CA THR A 1144 7.35 -44.51 -9.71
C THR A 1144 7.83 -45.55 -10.71
N ARG A 1145 6.98 -46.54 -10.97
CA ARG A 1145 7.16 -47.43 -12.11
C ARG A 1145 6.36 -46.97 -13.33
N THR A 1146 6.79 -47.41 -14.50
CA THR A 1146 6.02 -47.33 -15.74
C THR A 1146 6.04 -48.67 -16.45
N VAL A 1147 5.05 -48.91 -17.31
CA VAL A 1147 4.99 -50.08 -18.18
C VAL A 1147 5.06 -49.61 -19.62
N ILE A 1148 6.01 -50.13 -20.38
CA ILE A 1148 6.18 -49.86 -21.80
C ILE A 1148 5.65 -51.07 -22.55
N LYS A 1149 4.70 -50.86 -23.45
CA LYS A 1149 4.21 -51.93 -24.33
C LYS A 1149 5.18 -52.08 -25.50
N THR A 1150 5.64 -53.30 -25.73
CA THR A 1150 6.48 -53.70 -26.86
C THR A 1150 5.69 -54.67 -27.76
N GLU A 1151 6.23 -55.02 -28.93
CA GLU A 1151 5.63 -56.05 -29.79
C GLU A 1151 5.66 -57.44 -29.14
N GLU A 1152 6.61 -57.66 -28.23
CA GLU A 1152 6.89 -58.93 -27.55
C GLU A 1152 6.19 -59.07 -26.19
N GLY A 1153 5.61 -57.98 -25.63
CA GLY A 1153 4.94 -58.00 -24.33
C GLY A 1153 4.88 -56.65 -23.61
N GLU A 1154 4.87 -56.68 -22.27
CA GLU A 1154 4.94 -55.48 -21.43
C GLU A 1154 6.28 -55.42 -20.71
N MET A 1155 6.93 -54.26 -20.67
CA MET A 1155 8.21 -54.05 -19.97
C MET A 1155 8.03 -53.14 -18.76
N THR A 1156 8.27 -53.67 -17.56
CA THR A 1156 8.21 -52.93 -16.30
C THR A 1156 9.53 -52.21 -16.04
N CYS A 1157 9.45 -50.88 -15.87
CA CYS A 1157 10.60 -50.01 -15.69
C CYS A 1157 10.41 -49.10 -14.46
N ILE A 1158 11.52 -48.61 -13.91
CA ILE A 1158 11.53 -47.54 -12.91
C ILE A 1158 11.72 -46.20 -13.62
N ARG A 1159 10.98 -45.18 -13.17
CA ARG A 1159 11.13 -43.80 -13.61
C ARG A 1159 11.78 -42.96 -12.53
N PHE A 1160 12.65 -42.07 -12.98
CA PHE A 1160 13.33 -41.10 -12.14
C PHE A 1160 13.13 -39.71 -12.74
N ALA A 1161 12.12 -38.99 -12.24
CA ALA A 1161 11.75 -37.67 -12.70
C ALA A 1161 12.45 -36.60 -11.88
N MET A 1162 13.48 -35.97 -12.44
CA MET A 1162 14.21 -34.86 -11.81
C MET A 1162 13.56 -33.52 -12.14
N GLY A 1163 13.71 -32.56 -11.23
CA GLY A 1163 13.25 -31.19 -11.47
C GLY A 1163 12.84 -30.42 -10.22
N GLY A 1164 12.99 -30.98 -9.01
CA GLY A 1164 12.66 -30.26 -7.79
C GLY A 1164 13.55 -29.03 -7.59
N LEU A 1165 12.98 -27.95 -7.04
CA LEU A 1165 13.71 -26.70 -6.78
C LEU A 1165 14.90 -26.91 -5.84
N LYS A 1166 14.74 -27.79 -4.84
CA LYS A 1166 15.76 -28.10 -3.83
C LYS A 1166 16.58 -29.36 -4.14
N THR A 1167 16.31 -30.02 -5.26
CA THR A 1167 17.04 -31.24 -5.65
C THR A 1167 18.43 -30.86 -6.14
N THR A 1168 19.47 -31.26 -5.40
CA THR A 1168 20.87 -31.15 -5.83
C THR A 1168 21.36 -32.46 -6.45
N LEU A 1169 22.51 -32.44 -7.11
CA LEU A 1169 23.15 -33.66 -7.61
C LEU A 1169 23.46 -34.66 -6.47
N GLU A 1170 23.77 -34.17 -5.28
CA GLU A 1170 23.98 -35.00 -4.09
C GLU A 1170 22.70 -35.76 -3.71
N CYS A 1171 21.54 -35.09 -3.71
CA CYS A 1171 20.25 -35.75 -3.46
C CYS A 1171 19.95 -36.83 -4.49
N VAL A 1172 20.26 -36.56 -5.77
CA VAL A 1172 20.09 -37.52 -6.87
C VAL A 1172 21.01 -38.74 -6.66
N ASN A 1173 22.27 -38.51 -6.33
CA ASN A 1173 23.23 -39.59 -6.07
C ASN A 1173 22.83 -40.42 -4.86
N ALA A 1174 22.45 -39.79 -3.74
CA ALA A 1174 22.02 -40.49 -2.53
C ALA A 1174 20.77 -41.36 -2.80
N THR A 1175 19.83 -40.86 -3.59
CA THR A 1175 18.64 -41.65 -3.98
C THR A 1175 19.00 -42.79 -4.93
N TRP A 1176 19.97 -42.58 -5.82
CA TRP A 1176 20.48 -43.65 -6.66
C TRP A 1176 21.23 -44.72 -5.85
N ASP A 1177 21.99 -44.36 -4.82
CA ASP A 1177 22.64 -45.31 -3.91
C ASP A 1177 21.60 -46.22 -3.24
N VAL A 1178 20.44 -45.67 -2.86
CA VAL A 1178 19.30 -46.46 -2.37
C VAL A 1178 18.75 -47.39 -3.45
N VAL A 1179 18.62 -46.94 -4.69
CA VAL A 1179 18.19 -47.78 -5.81
C VAL A 1179 19.15 -48.94 -6.05
N GLU A 1180 20.47 -48.71 -6.00
CA GLU A 1180 21.48 -49.76 -6.13
C GLU A 1180 21.43 -50.74 -4.96
N GLN A 1181 21.31 -50.23 -3.73
CA GLN A 1181 21.20 -51.04 -2.52
C GLN A 1181 19.96 -51.95 -2.57
N GLU A 1182 18.79 -51.40 -2.88
CA GLU A 1182 17.56 -52.18 -2.98
C GLU A 1182 17.59 -53.14 -4.17
N GLY A 1183 18.23 -52.76 -5.28
CA GLY A 1183 18.47 -53.62 -6.45
C GLY A 1183 19.30 -54.85 -6.11
N ALA A 1184 20.41 -54.67 -5.40
CA ALA A 1184 21.24 -55.78 -4.91
C ALA A 1184 20.46 -56.72 -3.97
N ALA A 1185 19.59 -56.15 -3.11
CA ALA A 1185 18.76 -56.92 -2.19
C ALA A 1185 17.64 -57.72 -2.89
N VAL A 1186 17.24 -57.35 -4.11
CA VAL A 1186 16.31 -58.17 -4.92
C VAL A 1186 16.96 -59.50 -5.33
N PHE A 1187 18.28 -59.51 -5.58
CA PHE A 1187 19.01 -60.71 -5.96
C PHE A 1187 19.35 -61.64 -4.79
N ALA A 1188 19.47 -61.10 -3.57
CA ALA A 1188 19.93 -61.84 -2.38
C ALA A 1188 18.89 -62.81 -1.76
N LYS A 1189 17.76 -63.08 -2.43
CA LYS A 1189 16.64 -63.86 -1.88
C LYS A 1189 16.39 -65.23 -2.54
N ASP A 1190 17.29 -65.66 -3.42
CA ASP A 1190 17.30 -67.01 -4.03
C ASP A 1190 18.49 -67.87 -3.51
N GLU A 1191 18.88 -67.73 -2.23
CA GLU A 1191 19.67 -68.73 -1.47
C GLU A 1191 18.85 -69.34 -0.32
#